data_AF-A0A182NZU9-F1
#
_entry.id   AF-A0A182NZU9-F1
#
_cell.length_a   1.000
_cell.length_b   1.000
_cell.length_c   1.000
_cell.angle_alpha   90.00
_cell.angle_beta   90.00
_cell.angle_gamma   90.00
#
_symmetry.space_group_name_H-M   'P 1'
#
loop_
_entity.id
_entity.type
_entity.pdbx_description
1 polymer ?
#
loop_
_entity_poly.entity_id
_entity_poly.type
_entity_poly.pdbx_seq_one_letter_code
_entity_poly.pdbx_strand_id
1 'polypeptide(L)'
;MSRRYSRVESSSDLMQFLDRGHSANTENRWTFEIAWEVANKVGGIYTVIRSKAFVSTEELGDQYCLIGPYKEASARTEVEACEFPSNGPFYRAVTAMRNQGFKVHCGRWLVDGNPQIILFDIGSAAWKMDGYKQELWDSSNIGIPHLDIECNDAIILGYTVASFIDEFKRCAEVYSHENEYGPPRIVAHFHEWQAGVGLIALRTRQVDVATVFTTHATLLGRYLCAGNTDFYNNLDKFPVDEEAGKRQIYHRYCLERAATHLSHVFTTVSEITGYEAEHLLKRKPDIITPNGLNVKKFAAIHEFQNMHAMAKEKIHEFTRGHFYGHFNFNIEKTLYMFIAGRYEFTNKGADIFIEALARLNHMLKSNNSDVTVVAFLIFPAKTNNFNVESLRGHAVTKQLRDTINSIQQDIGKRMYETCLQGQLPEGAEILTKEDIVKIKRCLYALQRDGNPPVTTHNVVDDWNDPVLDSIRRCHLFNTKYDRVKVVFHPEFLNSTNPLFGLDYEEFVRGCHLGVFPSYYEPWGYTPAECTVMGIPSITTNLSGFGCFMHEHVADPKSYGIYIVDRRHVGLEESVQQLSKYMFEFSKLNRRQRIIQRNRTERLSDLLDWRNLGIYYRQARVKALQRVYPDYVDESTEYLKRATDFTYPRPISAPPSPSSSRHTTPAPSLHGSDDEQDSVDSEEELQELNSHH
;
A
#
# COMPACT_ATOMS: atom_id res chain seq x y z
N MET A 1 -19.44 20.04 27.48
CA MET A 1 -19.63 18.57 27.51
C MET A 1 -19.46 18.03 26.09
N SER A 2 -18.21 17.89 25.65
CA SER A 2 -17.86 17.37 24.33
C SER A 2 -18.04 15.86 24.33
N ARG A 3 -19.10 15.43 23.67
CA ARG A 3 -19.55 14.04 23.51
C ARG A 3 -18.39 13.13 23.01
N ARG A 4 -18.25 11.95 23.64
CA ARG A 4 -17.32 10.84 23.31
C ARG A 4 -17.57 10.29 21.89
N TYR A 5 -17.11 10.97 20.85
CA TYR A 5 -17.39 10.58 19.45
C TYR A 5 -16.07 10.56 18.68
N SER A 6 -15.46 9.39 18.51
CA SER A 6 -14.45 9.23 17.45
C SER A 6 -14.25 7.80 16.95
N ARG A 7 -14.93 6.79 17.51
CA ARG A 7 -14.71 5.38 17.11
C ARG A 7 -15.97 4.53 16.92
N VAL A 8 -17.16 4.96 17.37
CA VAL A 8 -18.30 4.03 17.53
C VAL A 8 -19.49 4.33 16.61
N GLU A 9 -19.78 5.60 16.30
CA GLU A 9 -21.03 5.93 15.60
C GLU A 9 -20.95 5.92 14.05
N SER A 10 -19.78 6.08 13.43
CA SER A 10 -19.70 5.99 11.96
C SER A 10 -19.75 4.55 11.46
N SER A 11 -19.29 3.59 12.28
CA SER A 11 -19.26 2.16 11.94
C SER A 11 -20.61 1.46 12.10
N SER A 12 -21.50 1.95 12.97
CA SER A 12 -22.81 1.32 13.19
C SER A 12 -23.73 1.44 11.98
N ASP A 13 -23.63 2.53 11.22
CA ASP A 13 -24.56 2.83 10.12
C ASP A 13 -24.18 2.09 8.82
N LEU A 14 -22.89 1.78 8.61
CA LEU A 14 -22.43 1.01 7.44
C LEU A 14 -22.65 -0.49 7.58
N MET A 15 -22.68 -1.00 8.83
CA MET A 15 -23.03 -2.41 9.11
C MET A 15 -24.45 -2.76 8.68
N GLN A 16 -25.36 -1.77 8.59
CA GLN A 16 -26.73 -2.00 8.15
C GLN A 16 -26.83 -2.54 6.72
N PHE A 17 -25.84 -2.26 5.86
CA PHE A 17 -25.81 -2.72 4.47
C PHE A 17 -25.04 -4.04 4.27
N LEU A 18 -24.51 -4.63 5.33
CA LEU A 18 -23.76 -5.88 5.31
C LEU A 18 -24.65 -7.06 5.71
N ASP A 19 -25.70 -7.29 4.92
CA ASP A 19 -26.72 -8.31 5.17
C ASP A 19 -26.45 -9.65 4.47
N ARG A 20 -25.23 -9.82 3.94
CA ARG A 20 -24.77 -10.98 3.16
C ARG A 20 -25.64 -11.26 1.93
N GLY A 21 -26.11 -10.20 1.27
CA GLY A 21 -26.85 -10.27 0.01
C GLY A 21 -28.35 -10.50 0.17
N HIS A 22 -28.91 -10.36 1.37
CA HIS A 22 -30.35 -10.55 1.59
C HIS A 22 -31.19 -9.52 0.83
N SER A 23 -30.83 -8.23 0.95
CA SER A 23 -31.43 -7.15 0.17
C SER A 23 -31.18 -7.33 -1.33
N ALA A 24 -29.94 -7.66 -1.73
CA ALA A 24 -29.59 -7.88 -3.13
C ALA A 24 -30.42 -8.99 -3.78
N ASN A 25 -30.63 -10.10 -3.09
CA ASN A 25 -31.47 -11.20 -3.57
C ASN A 25 -32.94 -10.80 -3.66
N THR A 26 -33.48 -10.10 -2.65
CA THR A 26 -34.88 -9.64 -2.62
C THR A 26 -35.17 -8.64 -3.74
N GLU A 27 -34.23 -7.75 -4.03
CA GLU A 27 -34.32 -6.75 -5.11
C GLU A 27 -33.95 -7.31 -6.49
N ASN A 28 -33.59 -8.61 -6.55
CA ASN A 28 -33.06 -9.29 -7.73
C ASN A 28 -31.91 -8.51 -8.40
N ARG A 29 -31.01 -7.97 -7.57
CA ARG A 29 -29.79 -7.28 -8.01
C ARG A 29 -28.65 -8.28 -8.14
N TRP A 30 -27.91 -8.16 -9.23
CA TRP A 30 -26.72 -8.96 -9.53
C TRP A 30 -25.54 -8.03 -9.82
N THR A 31 -24.36 -8.37 -9.31
CA THR A 31 -23.14 -7.59 -9.55
C THR A 31 -22.04 -8.48 -10.08
N PHE A 32 -21.55 -8.12 -11.26
CA PHE A 32 -20.36 -8.68 -11.87
C PHE A 32 -19.22 -7.69 -11.74
N GLU A 33 -18.09 -8.13 -11.21
CA GLU A 33 -16.88 -7.32 -11.14
C GLU A 33 -15.78 -7.99 -11.97
N ILE A 34 -15.34 -7.28 -13.01
CA ILE A 34 -14.55 -7.82 -14.11
C ILE A 34 -13.19 -7.13 -14.13
N ALA A 35 -12.12 -7.91 -14.04
CA ALA A 35 -10.76 -7.41 -14.22
C ALA A 35 -9.83 -8.47 -14.77
N TRP A 36 -8.75 -8.02 -15.40
CA TRP A 36 -7.68 -8.89 -15.89
C TRP A 36 -6.93 -9.63 -14.77
N GLU A 37 -6.89 -9.03 -13.58
CA GLU A 37 -6.13 -9.52 -12.42
C GLU A 37 -6.96 -10.39 -11.45
N VAL A 38 -8.21 -10.72 -11.79
CA VAL A 38 -9.05 -11.62 -11.00
C VAL A 38 -8.43 -13.03 -10.98
N ALA A 39 -8.04 -13.51 -9.78
CA ALA A 39 -7.27 -14.76 -9.58
C ALA A 39 -5.98 -14.86 -10.42
N ASN A 40 -5.39 -13.72 -10.79
CA ASN A 40 -4.19 -13.62 -11.63
C ASN A 40 -3.34 -12.42 -11.21
N LYS A 41 -2.36 -12.64 -10.32
CA LYS A 41 -1.53 -11.56 -9.77
C LYS A 41 -0.57 -10.99 -10.81
N VAL A 42 -0.89 -9.81 -11.35
CA VAL A 42 -0.01 -9.06 -12.27
C VAL A 42 0.50 -7.77 -11.63
N GLY A 43 -0.34 -7.06 -10.89
CA GLY A 43 -0.06 -5.74 -10.35
C GLY A 43 -0.86 -5.40 -9.10
N GLY A 44 -1.17 -4.11 -8.94
CA GLY A 44 -1.86 -3.60 -7.76
C GLY A 44 -3.36 -3.86 -7.75
N ILE A 45 -3.97 -4.11 -8.92
CA ILE A 45 -5.43 -4.31 -9.04
C ILE A 45 -5.81 -5.64 -8.41
N TYR A 46 -4.97 -6.67 -8.54
CA TYR A 46 -5.09 -7.91 -7.79
C TYR A 46 -5.29 -7.64 -6.30
N THR A 47 -4.47 -6.78 -5.70
CA THR A 47 -4.55 -6.42 -4.27
C THR A 47 -5.85 -5.68 -3.95
N VAL A 48 -6.29 -4.75 -4.81
CA VAL A 48 -7.57 -4.04 -4.65
C VAL A 48 -8.72 -5.05 -4.56
N ILE A 49 -8.86 -5.88 -5.60
CA ILE A 49 -10.01 -6.79 -5.74
C ILE A 49 -9.97 -7.87 -4.65
N ARG A 50 -8.78 -8.44 -4.40
CA ARG A 50 -8.57 -9.46 -3.36
C ARG A 50 -8.96 -8.96 -1.97
N SER A 51 -8.49 -7.76 -1.59
CA SER A 51 -8.78 -7.22 -0.25
C SER A 51 -10.23 -6.74 -0.13
N LYS A 52 -10.80 -6.17 -1.19
CA LYS A 52 -12.20 -5.72 -1.23
C LYS A 52 -13.22 -6.87 -1.29
N ALA A 53 -12.79 -8.08 -1.68
CA ALA A 53 -13.68 -9.24 -1.82
C ALA A 53 -14.54 -9.46 -0.56
N PHE A 54 -13.92 -9.42 0.62
CA PHE A 54 -14.61 -9.61 1.90
C PHE A 54 -15.80 -8.66 2.10
N VAL A 55 -15.59 -7.34 1.95
CA VAL A 55 -16.69 -6.37 2.13
C VAL A 55 -17.74 -6.50 1.03
N SER A 56 -17.31 -6.86 -0.20
CA SER A 56 -18.22 -7.05 -1.33
C SER A 56 -19.15 -8.24 -1.10
N THR A 57 -18.63 -9.35 -0.57
CA THR A 57 -19.43 -10.54 -0.23
C THR A 57 -20.29 -10.34 1.03
N GLU A 58 -19.83 -9.55 1.99
CA GLU A 58 -20.67 -9.20 3.16
C GLU A 58 -21.84 -8.29 2.77
N GLU A 59 -21.71 -7.47 1.72
CA GLU A 59 -22.82 -6.67 1.17
C GLU A 59 -23.74 -7.48 0.23
N LEU A 60 -23.17 -8.24 -0.70
CA LEU A 60 -23.90 -8.79 -1.85
C LEU A 60 -24.08 -10.31 -1.82
N GLY A 61 -23.40 -11.02 -0.93
CA GLY A 61 -23.49 -12.48 -0.80
C GLY A 61 -23.22 -13.20 -2.13
N ASP A 62 -24.08 -14.18 -2.45
CA ASP A 62 -24.02 -14.97 -3.67
C ASP A 62 -24.51 -14.22 -4.93
N GLN A 63 -24.97 -12.96 -4.80
CA GLN A 63 -25.31 -12.09 -5.94
C GLN A 63 -24.08 -11.38 -6.55
N TYR A 64 -22.90 -11.58 -5.96
CA TYR A 64 -21.63 -11.01 -6.40
C TYR A 64 -20.73 -12.07 -7.02
N CYS A 65 -20.30 -11.82 -8.25
CA CYS A 65 -19.43 -12.72 -9.00
C CYS A 65 -18.27 -11.96 -9.64
N LEU A 66 -17.06 -12.49 -9.46
CA LEU A 66 -15.85 -12.01 -10.10
C LEU A 66 -15.64 -12.68 -11.46
N ILE A 67 -15.22 -11.91 -12.46
CA ILE A 67 -14.94 -12.44 -13.79
C ILE A 67 -13.52 -12.06 -14.23
N GLY A 68 -12.78 -13.04 -14.74
CA GLY A 68 -11.40 -12.84 -15.22
C GLY A 68 -10.94 -13.86 -16.26
N PRO A 69 -9.71 -13.72 -16.75
CA PRO A 69 -9.09 -14.71 -17.63
C PRO A 69 -8.62 -15.94 -16.85
N TYR A 70 -8.81 -17.14 -17.39
CA TYR A 70 -8.26 -18.36 -16.83
C TYR A 70 -6.76 -18.47 -17.13
N LYS A 71 -5.95 -18.52 -16.07
CA LYS A 71 -4.52 -18.87 -16.13
C LYS A 71 -4.27 -20.07 -15.23
N GLU A 72 -3.98 -21.22 -15.83
CA GLU A 72 -3.87 -22.50 -15.13
C GLU A 72 -2.92 -22.47 -13.92
N ALA A 73 -1.76 -21.82 -14.08
CA ALA A 73 -0.76 -21.72 -13.02
C ALA A 73 -1.29 -21.03 -11.75
N SER A 74 -2.03 -19.93 -11.90
CA SER A 74 -2.61 -19.17 -10.78
C SER A 74 -3.89 -19.82 -10.25
N ALA A 75 -4.74 -20.32 -11.14
CA ALA A 75 -6.01 -20.92 -10.77
C ALA A 75 -5.84 -22.18 -9.90
N ARG A 76 -4.81 -23.01 -10.16
CA ARG A 76 -4.52 -24.21 -9.37
C ARG A 76 -4.22 -23.92 -7.89
N THR A 77 -3.66 -22.76 -7.58
CA THR A 77 -3.26 -22.40 -6.21
C THR A 77 -4.29 -21.52 -5.51
N GLU A 78 -5.06 -20.73 -6.27
CA GLU A 78 -5.94 -19.71 -5.71
C GLU A 78 -7.44 -20.03 -5.84
N VAL A 79 -7.85 -20.97 -6.68
CA VAL A 79 -9.28 -21.19 -6.97
C VAL A 79 -9.71 -22.60 -6.58
N GLU A 80 -10.76 -22.68 -5.78
CA GLU A 80 -11.48 -23.92 -5.52
C GLU A 80 -12.52 -24.11 -6.63
N ALA A 81 -12.30 -25.10 -7.50
CA ALA A 81 -13.21 -25.41 -8.59
C ALA A 81 -14.53 -25.97 -8.04
N CYS A 82 -15.64 -25.31 -8.36
CA CYS A 82 -16.97 -25.77 -8.01
C CYS A 82 -17.99 -25.30 -9.06
N GLU A 83 -19.03 -26.11 -9.26
CA GLU A 83 -20.14 -25.75 -10.16
C GLU A 83 -21.20 -24.97 -9.39
N PHE A 84 -21.88 -24.05 -10.09
CA PHE A 84 -23.01 -23.33 -9.53
C PHE A 84 -24.22 -24.25 -9.32
N PRO A 85 -25.14 -23.91 -8.40
CA PRO A 85 -26.39 -24.65 -8.21
C PRO A 85 -27.17 -24.79 -9.52
N SER A 86 -27.59 -26.02 -9.85
CA SER A 86 -28.17 -26.38 -11.15
C SER A 86 -29.47 -25.65 -11.50
N ASN A 87 -30.17 -25.15 -10.47
CA ASN A 87 -31.41 -24.38 -10.60
C ASN A 87 -31.18 -22.88 -10.86
N GLY A 88 -29.97 -22.36 -10.62
CA GLY A 88 -29.70 -20.92 -10.67
C GLY A 88 -29.40 -20.37 -12.08
N PRO A 89 -29.53 -19.05 -12.27
CA PRO A 89 -29.25 -18.39 -13.55
C PRO A 89 -27.78 -18.53 -13.99
N PHE A 90 -26.85 -18.58 -13.03
CA PHE A 90 -25.43 -18.82 -13.30
C PHE A 90 -25.18 -20.15 -14.00
N TYR A 91 -25.74 -21.24 -13.48
CA TYR A 91 -25.54 -22.57 -14.07
C TYR A 91 -26.08 -22.65 -15.49
N ARG A 92 -27.27 -22.07 -15.73
CA ARG A 92 -27.88 -22.01 -17.07
C ARG A 92 -26.99 -21.24 -18.05
N ALA A 93 -26.52 -20.05 -17.66
CA ALA A 93 -25.67 -19.21 -18.50
C ALA A 93 -24.30 -19.85 -18.80
N VAL A 94 -23.64 -20.42 -17.79
CA VAL A 94 -22.36 -21.13 -17.96
C VAL A 94 -22.54 -22.34 -18.89
N THR A 95 -23.60 -23.12 -18.70
CA THR A 95 -23.89 -24.28 -19.54
C THR A 95 -24.15 -23.86 -20.99
N ALA A 96 -24.90 -22.78 -21.21
CA ALA A 96 -25.12 -22.23 -22.54
C ALA A 96 -23.80 -21.79 -23.21
N MET A 97 -22.91 -21.11 -22.48
CA MET A 97 -21.58 -20.74 -23.01
C MET A 97 -20.74 -21.97 -23.35
N ARG A 98 -20.73 -23.00 -22.49
CA ARG A 98 -20.03 -24.26 -22.76
C ARG A 98 -20.56 -24.98 -23.99
N ASN A 99 -21.89 -24.99 -24.19
CA ASN A 99 -22.54 -25.57 -25.37
C ASN A 99 -22.19 -24.82 -26.68
N GLN A 100 -21.85 -23.53 -26.59
CA GLN A 100 -21.34 -22.75 -27.73
C GLN A 100 -19.85 -23.01 -28.03
N GLY A 101 -19.19 -23.87 -27.25
CA GLY A 101 -17.79 -24.26 -27.44
C GLY A 101 -16.78 -23.47 -26.60
N PHE A 102 -17.22 -22.56 -25.73
CA PHE A 102 -16.33 -21.83 -24.83
C PHE A 102 -15.93 -22.69 -23.62
N LYS A 103 -14.65 -22.62 -23.22
CA LYS A 103 -14.20 -23.24 -21.96
C LYS A 103 -14.31 -22.24 -20.83
N VAL A 104 -15.23 -22.53 -19.91
CA VAL A 104 -15.56 -21.69 -18.76
C VAL A 104 -15.31 -22.48 -17.48
N HIS A 105 -14.47 -21.93 -16.61
CA HIS A 105 -14.14 -22.50 -15.31
C HIS A 105 -14.86 -21.73 -14.21
N CYS A 106 -15.57 -22.45 -13.34
CA CYS A 106 -16.33 -21.88 -12.24
C CYS A 106 -15.70 -22.32 -10.92
N GLY A 107 -15.87 -21.49 -9.89
CA GLY A 107 -15.35 -21.81 -8.58
C GLY A 107 -15.62 -20.73 -7.55
N ARG A 108 -14.85 -20.82 -6.46
CA ARG A 108 -14.68 -19.74 -5.50
C ARG A 108 -13.21 -19.37 -5.36
N TRP A 109 -12.93 -18.08 -5.18
CA TRP A 109 -11.57 -17.60 -4.98
C TRP A 109 -11.17 -17.76 -3.51
N LEU A 110 -10.05 -18.44 -3.24
CA LEU A 110 -9.52 -18.76 -1.91
C LEU A 110 -8.90 -17.53 -1.23
N VAL A 111 -9.74 -16.53 -0.95
CA VAL A 111 -9.41 -15.27 -0.30
C VAL A 111 -10.48 -14.93 0.74
N ASP A 112 -10.21 -13.96 1.62
CA ASP A 112 -11.19 -13.50 2.60
C ASP A 112 -12.49 -13.04 1.91
N GLY A 113 -13.62 -13.62 2.31
CA GLY A 113 -14.93 -13.44 1.68
C GLY A 113 -15.38 -14.61 0.79
N ASN A 114 -14.45 -15.44 0.31
CA ASN A 114 -14.72 -16.60 -0.54
C ASN A 114 -15.69 -16.31 -1.73
N PRO A 115 -15.45 -15.27 -2.54
CA PRO A 115 -16.37 -14.82 -3.57
C PRO A 115 -16.50 -15.85 -4.70
N GLN A 116 -17.68 -15.87 -5.35
CA GLN A 116 -17.90 -16.64 -6.57
C GLN A 116 -17.05 -16.08 -7.71
N ILE A 117 -16.51 -16.97 -8.56
CA ILE A 117 -15.64 -16.57 -9.68
C ILE A 117 -15.95 -17.37 -10.96
N ILE A 118 -15.88 -16.68 -12.09
CA ILE A 118 -15.98 -17.25 -13.44
C ILE A 118 -14.73 -16.86 -14.22
N LEU A 119 -13.98 -17.86 -14.69
CA LEU A 119 -12.74 -17.69 -15.43
C LEU A 119 -12.88 -18.21 -16.85
N PHE A 120 -12.59 -17.36 -17.84
CA PHE A 120 -12.67 -17.69 -19.26
C PHE A 120 -11.32 -18.11 -19.82
N ASP A 121 -11.23 -19.28 -20.44
CA ASP A 121 -10.06 -19.67 -21.21
C ASP A 121 -10.04 -18.93 -22.55
N ILE A 122 -9.16 -17.94 -22.65
CA ILE A 122 -8.98 -17.09 -23.83
C ILE A 122 -8.67 -17.95 -25.08
N GLY A 123 -7.88 -19.02 -24.92
CA GLY A 123 -7.51 -19.88 -26.03
C GLY A 123 -8.71 -20.58 -26.68
N SER A 124 -9.73 -20.90 -25.88
CA SER A 124 -10.96 -21.53 -26.38
C SER A 124 -11.82 -20.63 -27.26
N ALA A 125 -11.65 -19.31 -27.17
CA ALA A 125 -12.41 -18.31 -27.91
C ALA A 125 -11.63 -17.68 -29.08
N ALA A 126 -10.36 -18.08 -29.29
CA ALA A 126 -9.48 -17.50 -30.30
C ALA A 126 -10.02 -17.61 -31.74
N TRP A 127 -10.80 -18.65 -32.05
CA TRP A 127 -11.41 -18.85 -33.37
C TRP A 127 -12.45 -17.77 -33.75
N LYS A 128 -13.01 -17.04 -32.78
CA LYS A 128 -13.90 -15.89 -33.02
C LYS A 128 -13.19 -14.54 -33.07
N MET A 129 -11.87 -14.50 -32.84
CA MET A 129 -11.12 -13.25 -32.68
C MET A 129 -11.29 -12.29 -33.86
N ASP A 130 -11.19 -12.77 -35.10
CA ASP A 130 -11.30 -11.90 -36.28
C ASP A 130 -12.70 -11.30 -36.41
N GLY A 131 -13.74 -12.08 -36.08
CA GLY A 131 -15.12 -11.59 -36.01
C GLY A 131 -15.31 -10.51 -34.94
N TYR A 132 -14.73 -10.69 -33.76
CA TYR A 132 -14.78 -9.67 -32.69
C TYR A 132 -14.03 -8.39 -33.07
N LYS A 133 -12.88 -8.49 -33.75
CA LYS A 133 -12.15 -7.33 -34.25
C LYS A 133 -12.95 -6.58 -35.31
N GLN A 134 -13.60 -7.31 -36.23
CA GLN A 134 -14.47 -6.71 -37.24
C GLN A 134 -15.65 -5.98 -36.57
N GLU A 135 -16.32 -6.62 -35.60
CA GLU A 135 -17.42 -6.00 -34.85
C GLU A 135 -16.98 -4.74 -34.11
N LEU A 136 -15.80 -4.75 -33.48
CA LEU A 136 -15.23 -3.57 -32.82
C LEU A 136 -14.96 -2.45 -33.82
N TRP A 137 -14.37 -2.77 -34.96
CA TRP A 137 -14.09 -1.79 -36.01
C TRP A 137 -15.38 -1.17 -36.54
N ASP A 138 -16.37 -1.98 -36.89
CA ASP A 138 -17.64 -1.51 -37.47
C ASP A 138 -18.43 -0.63 -36.49
N SER A 139 -18.34 -0.90 -35.19
CA SER A 139 -19.07 -0.17 -34.15
C SER A 139 -18.32 1.05 -33.60
N SER A 140 -16.99 1.07 -33.62
CA SER A 140 -16.18 2.09 -32.92
C SER A 140 -15.02 2.68 -33.72
N ASN A 141 -14.71 2.15 -34.90
CA ASN A 141 -13.54 2.49 -35.71
C ASN A 141 -12.18 2.33 -34.98
N ILE A 142 -12.11 1.41 -34.01
CA ILE A 142 -10.87 1.09 -33.28
C ILE A 142 -10.21 -0.13 -33.90
N GLY A 143 -9.05 0.06 -34.54
CA GLY A 143 -8.27 -1.02 -35.15
C GLY A 143 -7.26 -1.63 -34.18
N ILE A 144 -7.13 -2.97 -34.18
CA ILE A 144 -6.21 -3.69 -33.30
C ILE A 144 -5.06 -4.32 -34.11
N PRO A 145 -3.79 -3.98 -33.82
CA PRO A 145 -2.64 -4.59 -34.48
C PRO A 145 -2.56 -6.10 -34.23
N HIS A 146 -2.29 -6.89 -35.29
CA HIS A 146 -2.22 -8.35 -35.18
C HIS A 146 -1.16 -8.85 -34.19
N LEU A 147 -0.03 -8.16 -34.07
CA LEU A 147 1.10 -8.57 -33.23
C LEU A 147 0.92 -8.23 -31.74
N ASP A 148 -0.08 -7.43 -31.37
CA ASP A 148 -0.32 -7.06 -29.98
C ASP A 148 -1.15 -8.14 -29.26
N ILE A 149 -0.45 -9.13 -28.70
CA ILE A 149 -1.06 -10.27 -27.99
C ILE A 149 -1.91 -9.81 -26.81
N GLU A 150 -1.45 -8.84 -26.02
CA GLU A 150 -2.18 -8.35 -24.85
C GLU A 150 -3.52 -7.72 -25.27
N CYS A 151 -3.50 -6.92 -26.33
CA CYS A 151 -4.72 -6.33 -26.85
C CYS A 151 -5.64 -7.39 -27.46
N ASN A 152 -5.09 -8.36 -28.21
CA ASN A 152 -5.87 -9.47 -28.77
C ASN A 152 -6.58 -10.27 -27.68
N ASP A 153 -5.85 -10.62 -26.61
CA ASP A 153 -6.40 -11.34 -25.47
C ASP A 153 -7.49 -10.52 -24.74
N ALA A 154 -7.29 -9.19 -24.60
CA ALA A 154 -8.30 -8.29 -24.04
C ALA A 154 -9.58 -8.23 -24.90
N ILE A 155 -9.45 -8.26 -26.24
CA ILE A 155 -10.61 -8.37 -27.15
C ILE A 155 -11.35 -9.67 -26.91
N ILE A 156 -10.64 -10.80 -26.93
CA ILE A 156 -11.26 -12.11 -26.77
C ILE A 156 -11.97 -12.21 -25.42
N LEU A 157 -11.31 -11.79 -24.34
CA LEU A 157 -11.91 -11.75 -23.01
C LEU A 157 -13.15 -10.84 -22.99
N GLY A 158 -13.02 -9.59 -23.43
CA GLY A 158 -14.10 -8.61 -23.38
C GLY A 158 -15.37 -9.07 -24.11
N TYR A 159 -15.22 -9.56 -25.35
CA TYR A 159 -16.36 -10.05 -26.13
C TYR A 159 -16.96 -11.34 -25.58
N THR A 160 -16.15 -12.22 -25.00
CA THR A 160 -16.64 -13.44 -24.34
C THR A 160 -17.42 -13.09 -23.07
N VAL A 161 -16.91 -12.15 -22.27
CA VAL A 161 -17.60 -11.64 -21.07
C VAL A 161 -18.91 -10.94 -21.43
N ALA A 162 -18.92 -10.10 -22.47
CA ALA A 162 -20.15 -9.45 -22.94
C ALA A 162 -21.20 -10.46 -23.40
N SER A 163 -20.78 -11.50 -24.13
CA SER A 163 -21.66 -12.59 -24.56
C SER A 163 -22.21 -13.40 -23.38
N PHE A 164 -21.39 -13.64 -22.36
CA PHE A 164 -21.84 -14.28 -21.12
C PHE A 164 -22.85 -13.42 -20.34
N ILE A 165 -22.60 -12.12 -20.19
CA ILE A 165 -23.51 -11.22 -19.45
C ILE A 165 -24.87 -11.11 -20.16
N ASP A 166 -24.87 -11.04 -21.50
CA ASP A 166 -26.09 -11.06 -22.30
C ASP A 166 -26.89 -12.36 -22.12
N GLU A 167 -26.20 -13.50 -22.20
CA GLU A 167 -26.82 -14.81 -21.97
C GLU A 167 -27.29 -14.97 -20.50
N PHE A 168 -26.52 -14.47 -19.54
CA PHE A 168 -26.92 -14.45 -18.13
C PHE A 168 -28.17 -13.61 -17.91
N LYS A 169 -28.27 -12.43 -18.53
CA LYS A 169 -29.48 -11.59 -18.45
C LYS A 169 -30.71 -12.36 -18.90
N ARG A 170 -30.62 -13.01 -20.07
CA ARG A 170 -31.70 -13.87 -20.60
C ARG A 170 -32.07 -14.98 -19.62
N CYS A 171 -31.08 -15.67 -19.05
CA CYS A 171 -31.32 -16.72 -18.05
C CYS A 171 -31.91 -16.18 -16.75
N ALA A 172 -31.48 -15.00 -16.31
CA ALA A 172 -31.96 -14.34 -15.10
C ALA A 172 -33.42 -13.89 -15.27
N GLU A 173 -33.80 -13.34 -16.43
CA GLU A 173 -35.19 -12.99 -16.73
C GLU A 173 -36.10 -14.23 -16.67
N VAL A 174 -35.69 -15.35 -17.28
CA VAL A 174 -36.43 -16.62 -17.20
C VAL A 174 -36.54 -17.10 -15.76
N TYR A 175 -35.44 -17.06 -15.00
CA TYR A 175 -35.43 -17.45 -13.60
C TYR A 175 -36.35 -16.56 -12.74
N SER A 176 -36.38 -15.25 -13.01
CA SER A 176 -37.27 -14.30 -12.34
C SER A 176 -38.74 -14.61 -12.60
N HIS A 177 -39.09 -14.91 -13.85
CA HIS A 177 -40.45 -15.32 -14.21
C HIS A 177 -40.87 -16.63 -13.54
N GLU A 178 -39.98 -17.63 -13.47
CA GLU A 178 -40.25 -18.92 -12.83
C GLU A 178 -40.45 -18.83 -11.31
N ASN A 179 -39.84 -17.83 -10.66
CA ASN A 179 -39.82 -17.69 -9.19
C ASN A 179 -40.56 -16.42 -8.69
N GLU A 180 -41.34 -15.77 -9.55
CA GLU A 180 -42.13 -14.57 -9.23
C GLU A 180 -41.31 -13.39 -8.65
N TYR A 181 -40.04 -13.27 -9.07
CA TYR A 181 -39.19 -12.11 -8.73
C TYR A 181 -39.45 -10.93 -9.67
N GLY A 182 -39.11 -9.72 -9.21
CA GLY A 182 -39.03 -8.55 -10.08
C GLY A 182 -37.96 -8.69 -11.19
N PRO A 183 -37.93 -7.78 -12.19
CA PRO A 183 -36.95 -7.84 -13.27
C PRO A 183 -35.51 -7.80 -12.73
N PRO A 184 -34.57 -8.58 -13.31
CA PRO A 184 -33.21 -8.61 -12.83
C PRO A 184 -32.50 -7.28 -13.09
N ARG A 185 -31.84 -6.77 -12.05
CA ARG A 185 -31.07 -5.52 -12.12
C ARG A 185 -29.59 -5.84 -12.08
N ILE A 186 -28.92 -5.74 -13.22
CA ILE A 186 -27.55 -6.24 -13.38
C ILE A 186 -26.57 -5.07 -13.44
N VAL A 187 -25.51 -5.13 -12.64
CA VAL A 187 -24.37 -4.21 -12.69
C VAL A 187 -23.13 -4.95 -13.15
N ALA A 188 -22.45 -4.44 -14.17
CA ALA A 188 -21.16 -4.91 -14.63
C ALA A 188 -20.09 -3.82 -14.39
N HIS A 189 -19.19 -4.08 -13.45
CA HIS A 189 -18.12 -3.18 -13.03
C HIS A 189 -16.79 -3.64 -13.62
N PHE A 190 -16.24 -2.84 -14.54
CA PHE A 190 -14.99 -3.15 -15.25
C PHE A 190 -13.82 -2.34 -14.68
N HIS A 191 -12.69 -3.01 -14.46
CA HIS A 191 -11.45 -2.39 -14.02
C HIS A 191 -10.39 -2.39 -15.13
N GLU A 192 -9.85 -1.20 -15.43
CA GLU A 192 -8.85 -0.94 -16.46
C GLU A 192 -9.25 -1.27 -17.90
N TRP A 193 -8.49 -0.70 -18.84
CA TRP A 193 -8.74 -0.81 -20.28
C TRP A 193 -8.79 -2.26 -20.78
N GLN A 194 -8.04 -3.20 -20.17
CA GLN A 194 -8.05 -4.61 -20.57
C GLN A 194 -9.44 -5.24 -20.40
N ALA A 195 -10.11 -4.98 -19.27
CA ALA A 195 -11.49 -5.45 -19.06
C ALA A 195 -12.51 -4.53 -19.74
N GLY A 196 -12.16 -3.25 -19.93
CA GLY A 196 -13.01 -2.23 -20.55
C GLY A 196 -13.54 -2.59 -21.94
N VAL A 197 -12.89 -3.50 -22.67
CA VAL A 197 -13.42 -4.01 -23.94
C VAL A 197 -14.79 -4.67 -23.79
N GLY A 198 -15.02 -5.41 -22.69
CA GLY A 198 -16.32 -6.02 -22.42
C GLY A 198 -17.41 -4.97 -22.21
N LEU A 199 -17.07 -3.84 -21.61
CA LEU A 199 -17.99 -2.70 -21.47
C LEU A 199 -18.35 -2.12 -22.84
N ILE A 200 -17.35 -1.90 -23.70
CA ILE A 200 -17.56 -1.39 -25.07
C ILE A 200 -18.51 -2.33 -25.83
N ALA A 201 -18.26 -3.64 -25.76
CA ALA A 201 -19.09 -4.65 -26.40
C ALA A 201 -20.54 -4.66 -25.87
N LEU A 202 -20.74 -4.62 -24.54
CA LEU A 202 -22.09 -4.54 -23.96
C LEU A 202 -22.87 -3.31 -24.45
N ARG A 203 -22.21 -2.16 -24.51
CA ARG A 203 -22.83 -0.89 -24.89
C ARG A 203 -23.12 -0.77 -26.37
N THR A 204 -22.23 -1.29 -27.22
CA THR A 204 -22.42 -1.31 -28.68
C THR A 204 -23.47 -2.34 -29.11
N ARG A 205 -23.59 -3.46 -28.40
CA ARG A 205 -24.67 -4.46 -28.57
C ARG A 205 -26.00 -4.06 -27.93
N GLN A 206 -26.05 -2.93 -27.22
CA GLN A 206 -27.25 -2.44 -26.52
C GLN A 206 -27.82 -3.44 -25.50
N VAL A 207 -26.94 -4.16 -24.79
CA VAL A 207 -27.36 -5.04 -23.69
C VAL A 207 -27.80 -4.18 -22.51
N ASP A 208 -29.02 -4.40 -22.04
CA ASP A 208 -29.65 -3.62 -20.97
C ASP A 208 -29.10 -3.99 -19.58
N VAL A 209 -27.90 -3.49 -19.28
CA VAL A 209 -27.20 -3.65 -18.00
C VAL A 209 -26.52 -2.34 -17.57
N ALA A 210 -26.48 -2.08 -16.27
CA ALA A 210 -25.74 -0.96 -15.70
C ALA A 210 -24.24 -1.22 -15.77
N THR A 211 -23.46 -0.23 -16.21
CA THR A 211 -22.00 -0.39 -16.40
C THR A 211 -21.20 0.63 -15.62
N VAL A 212 -20.21 0.16 -14.86
CA VAL A 212 -19.25 1.00 -14.14
C VAL A 212 -17.87 0.76 -14.74
N PHE A 213 -17.10 1.82 -14.98
CA PHE A 213 -15.71 1.73 -15.39
C PHE A 213 -14.81 2.43 -14.39
N THR A 214 -13.82 1.71 -13.85
CA THR A 214 -12.80 2.28 -12.96
C THR A 214 -11.44 2.20 -13.63
N THR A 215 -10.81 3.36 -13.83
CA THR A 215 -9.37 3.43 -14.12
C THR A 215 -8.59 3.69 -12.83
N HIS A 216 -7.62 2.82 -12.56
CA HIS A 216 -6.68 2.93 -11.46
C HIS A 216 -5.49 3.81 -11.83
N ALA A 217 -5.15 3.89 -13.11
CA ALA A 217 -4.16 4.81 -13.65
C ALA A 217 -4.43 5.05 -15.14
N THR A 218 -4.31 6.29 -15.60
CA THR A 218 -4.43 6.58 -17.03
C THR A 218 -3.25 5.98 -17.79
N LEU A 219 -3.50 5.32 -18.93
CA LEU A 219 -2.44 4.71 -19.74
C LEU A 219 -1.40 5.76 -20.15
N LEU A 220 -1.86 6.87 -20.75
CA LEU A 220 -0.98 7.97 -21.17
C LEU A 220 -0.22 8.60 -19.98
N GLY A 221 -0.86 8.76 -18.82
CA GLY A 221 -0.21 9.35 -17.65
C GLY A 221 1.02 8.58 -17.22
N ARG A 222 0.94 7.24 -17.20
CA ARG A 222 2.11 6.38 -16.90
C ARG A 222 3.28 6.59 -17.87
N TYR A 223 3.00 6.69 -19.16
CA TYR A 223 4.04 6.87 -20.17
C TYR A 223 4.62 8.29 -20.21
N LEU A 224 3.80 9.30 -19.92
CA LEU A 224 4.25 10.70 -19.90
C LEU A 224 5.11 10.99 -18.67
N CYS A 225 4.72 10.48 -17.49
CA CYS A 225 5.50 10.66 -16.25
C CYS A 225 6.84 9.92 -16.25
N ALA A 226 6.94 8.81 -17.00
CA ALA A 226 8.21 8.14 -17.21
C ALA A 226 9.17 8.92 -18.12
N GLY A 227 8.66 9.92 -18.86
CA GLY A 227 9.47 10.85 -19.65
C GLY A 227 9.96 12.05 -18.84
N ASN A 228 11.00 12.73 -19.34
CA ASN A 228 11.52 13.98 -18.75
C ASN A 228 10.62 15.20 -19.03
N THR A 229 9.30 15.04 -18.91
CA THR A 229 8.32 16.10 -19.17
C THR A 229 7.65 16.53 -17.88
N ASP A 230 7.44 17.84 -17.73
CA ASP A 230 6.62 18.38 -16.66
C ASP A 230 5.14 18.06 -16.94
N PHE A 231 4.66 16.99 -16.30
CA PHE A 231 3.38 16.36 -16.59
C PHE A 231 2.20 17.16 -16.04
N TYR A 232 2.11 17.29 -14.72
CA TYR A 232 0.92 17.89 -14.08
C TYR A 232 0.69 19.36 -14.42
N ASN A 233 1.74 20.12 -14.74
CA ASN A 233 1.62 21.54 -15.11
C ASN A 233 1.24 21.77 -16.58
N ASN A 234 1.26 20.72 -17.42
CA ASN A 234 0.96 20.81 -18.85
C ASN A 234 -0.13 19.82 -19.30
N LEU A 235 -0.90 19.26 -18.38
CA LEU A 235 -1.93 18.27 -18.65
C LEU A 235 -2.94 18.70 -19.73
N ASP A 236 -3.31 19.98 -19.74
CA ASP A 236 -4.23 20.60 -20.69
C ASP A 236 -3.63 20.80 -22.10
N LYS A 237 -2.31 20.81 -22.22
CA LYS A 237 -1.59 21.13 -23.46
C LYS A 237 -1.16 19.89 -24.26
N PHE A 238 -1.26 18.69 -23.69
CA PHE A 238 -0.79 17.49 -24.39
C PHE A 238 -1.70 17.11 -25.58
N PRO A 239 -1.13 16.95 -26.79
CA PRO A 239 -1.85 16.35 -27.92
C PRO A 239 -1.96 14.83 -27.71
N VAL A 240 -3.01 14.40 -26.99
CA VAL A 240 -3.18 13.02 -26.51
C VAL A 240 -3.09 11.95 -27.61
N ASP A 241 -3.70 12.20 -28.77
CA ASP A 241 -3.68 11.25 -29.90
C ASP A 241 -2.27 11.11 -30.49
N GLU A 242 -1.54 12.22 -30.62
CA GLU A 242 -0.16 12.24 -31.13
C GLU A 242 0.79 11.56 -30.13
N GLU A 243 0.65 11.85 -28.84
CA GLU A 243 1.49 11.25 -27.79
C GLU A 243 1.27 9.73 -27.67
N ALA A 244 0.03 9.26 -27.85
CA ALA A 244 -0.29 7.83 -27.90
C ALA A 244 0.25 7.18 -29.19
N GLY A 245 0.17 7.87 -30.33
CA GLY A 245 0.71 7.43 -31.62
C GLY A 245 2.24 7.29 -31.60
N LYS A 246 2.96 8.30 -31.08
CA LYS A 246 4.43 8.28 -30.93
C LYS A 246 4.92 7.06 -30.14
N ARG A 247 4.13 6.60 -29.17
CA ARG A 247 4.46 5.48 -28.29
C ARG A 247 3.89 4.14 -28.75
N GLN A 248 3.25 4.09 -29.91
CA GLN A 248 2.64 2.86 -30.47
C GLN A 248 1.60 2.22 -29.54
N ILE A 249 0.88 3.05 -28.78
CA ILE A 249 -0.18 2.62 -27.86
C ILE A 249 -1.54 3.23 -28.22
N TYR A 250 -1.67 3.78 -29.42
CA TYR A 250 -2.88 4.50 -29.86
C TYR A 250 -4.15 3.67 -29.72
N HIS A 251 -4.13 2.41 -30.19
CA HIS A 251 -5.27 1.50 -30.08
C HIS A 251 -5.66 1.20 -28.63
N ARG A 252 -4.67 1.03 -27.73
CA ARG A 252 -4.92 0.81 -26.29
C ARG A 252 -5.51 2.05 -25.63
N TYR A 253 -5.01 3.23 -25.97
CA TYR A 253 -5.55 4.52 -25.53
C TYR A 253 -6.99 4.72 -26.02
N CYS A 254 -7.29 4.36 -27.28
CA CYS A 254 -8.65 4.40 -27.82
C CYS A 254 -9.59 3.47 -27.05
N LEU A 255 -9.16 2.26 -26.70
CA LEU A 255 -9.95 1.33 -25.89
C LEU A 255 -10.22 1.89 -24.47
N GLU A 256 -9.21 2.43 -23.81
CA GLU A 256 -9.36 3.08 -22.49
C GLU A 256 -10.37 4.23 -22.57
N ARG A 257 -10.19 5.13 -23.53
CA ARG A 257 -11.08 6.27 -23.73
C ARG A 257 -12.49 5.84 -24.11
N ALA A 258 -12.65 4.86 -24.99
CA ALA A 258 -13.97 4.34 -25.36
C ALA A 258 -14.70 3.72 -24.17
N ALA A 259 -14.03 2.90 -23.36
CA ALA A 259 -14.60 2.34 -22.14
C ALA A 259 -15.00 3.43 -21.14
N THR A 260 -14.16 4.47 -20.98
CA THR A 260 -14.47 5.65 -20.17
C THR A 260 -15.73 6.36 -20.66
N HIS A 261 -15.89 6.64 -21.95
CA HIS A 261 -17.04 7.39 -22.49
C HIS A 261 -18.32 6.56 -22.55
N LEU A 262 -18.23 5.26 -22.82
CA LEU A 262 -19.38 4.38 -22.92
C LEU A 262 -19.89 3.88 -21.56
N SER A 263 -19.15 4.08 -20.47
CA SER A 263 -19.61 3.64 -19.14
C SER A 263 -20.82 4.45 -18.66
N HIS A 264 -21.80 3.78 -18.05
CA HIS A 264 -22.89 4.50 -17.37
C HIS A 264 -22.32 5.33 -16.22
N VAL A 265 -21.38 4.80 -15.43
CA VAL A 265 -20.68 5.55 -14.37
C VAL A 265 -19.17 5.36 -14.54
N PHE A 266 -18.43 6.46 -14.54
CA PHE A 266 -16.97 6.46 -14.62
C PHE A 266 -16.35 6.81 -13.26
N THR A 267 -15.38 6.05 -12.78
CA THR A 267 -14.69 6.32 -11.53
C THR A 267 -13.16 6.28 -11.67
N THR A 268 -12.48 6.97 -10.77
CA THR A 268 -11.03 6.88 -10.58
C THR A 268 -10.72 6.59 -9.11
N VAL A 269 -9.54 6.06 -8.83
CA VAL A 269 -9.14 5.73 -7.44
C VAL A 269 -8.70 6.91 -6.59
N SER A 270 -8.47 8.07 -7.21
CA SER A 270 -8.09 9.29 -6.50
C SER A 270 -8.48 10.54 -7.28
N GLU A 271 -8.51 11.67 -6.57
CA GLU A 271 -8.76 12.98 -7.16
C GLU A 271 -7.70 13.37 -8.21
N ILE A 272 -6.41 13.11 -7.93
CA ILE A 272 -5.34 13.44 -8.87
C ILE A 272 -5.45 12.62 -10.16
N THR A 273 -5.82 11.34 -10.06
CA THR A 273 -6.12 10.50 -11.23
C THR A 273 -7.38 10.97 -11.94
N GLY A 274 -8.37 11.50 -11.20
CA GLY A 274 -9.56 12.14 -11.76
C GLY A 274 -9.24 13.37 -12.58
N TYR A 275 -8.33 14.21 -12.08
CA TYR A 275 -7.81 15.38 -12.79
C TYR A 275 -7.05 14.98 -14.06
N GLU A 276 -6.24 13.92 -14.01
CA GLU A 276 -5.61 13.33 -15.21
C GLU A 276 -6.65 12.84 -16.22
N ALA A 277 -7.65 12.07 -15.78
CA ALA A 277 -8.67 11.51 -16.64
C ALA A 277 -9.51 12.58 -17.34
N GLU A 278 -9.80 13.69 -16.66
CA GLU A 278 -10.48 14.84 -17.27
C GLU A 278 -9.73 15.38 -18.49
N HIS A 279 -8.40 15.45 -18.42
CA HIS A 279 -7.57 16.00 -19.50
C HIS A 279 -7.14 14.95 -20.52
N LEU A 280 -6.80 13.73 -20.10
CA LEU A 280 -6.29 12.68 -20.97
C LEU A 280 -7.40 11.84 -21.61
N LEU A 281 -8.44 11.51 -20.85
CA LEU A 281 -9.59 10.70 -21.31
C LEU A 281 -10.79 11.56 -21.69
N LYS A 282 -10.74 12.89 -21.45
CA LYS A 282 -11.80 13.85 -21.80
C LYS A 282 -13.14 13.57 -21.11
N ARG A 283 -13.11 12.97 -19.92
CA ARG A 283 -14.29 12.75 -19.07
C ARG A 283 -13.89 12.86 -17.60
N LYS A 284 -14.59 13.71 -16.85
CA LYS A 284 -14.43 13.80 -15.39
C LYS A 284 -15.07 12.58 -14.72
N PRO A 285 -14.44 11.96 -13.70
CA PRO A 285 -15.07 10.88 -12.96
C PRO A 285 -16.35 11.33 -12.25
N ASP A 286 -17.34 10.44 -12.24
CA ASP A 286 -18.61 10.60 -11.56
C ASP A 286 -18.48 10.44 -10.04
N ILE A 287 -17.54 9.58 -9.58
CA ILE A 287 -17.24 9.24 -8.18
C ILE A 287 -15.75 8.89 -8.07
N ILE A 288 -15.12 9.23 -6.94
CA ILE A 288 -13.78 8.74 -6.58
C ILE A 288 -13.94 7.50 -5.70
N THR A 289 -13.28 6.40 -6.07
CA THR A 289 -13.33 5.12 -5.36
C THR A 289 -11.96 4.80 -4.74
N PRO A 290 -11.61 5.43 -3.60
CA PRO A 290 -10.31 5.26 -2.95
C PRO A 290 -10.08 3.80 -2.55
N ASN A 291 -8.82 3.38 -2.60
CA ASN A 291 -8.44 2.00 -2.32
C ASN A 291 -8.28 1.78 -0.82
N GLY A 292 -9.09 0.87 -0.26
CA GLY A 292 -8.97 0.44 1.12
C GLY A 292 -8.03 -0.74 1.33
N LEU A 293 -7.93 -1.12 2.61
CA LEU A 293 -7.17 -2.26 3.12
C LEU A 293 -8.04 -3.05 4.10
N ASN A 294 -7.74 -4.34 4.30
CA ASN A 294 -8.35 -5.11 5.37
C ASN A 294 -7.55 -4.89 6.66
N VAL A 295 -8.08 -4.07 7.57
CA VAL A 295 -7.41 -3.79 8.84
C VAL A 295 -7.78 -4.88 9.84
N LYS A 296 -6.82 -5.76 10.14
CA LYS A 296 -6.96 -6.71 11.24
C LYS A 296 -6.91 -5.94 12.55
N LYS A 297 -8.04 -5.86 13.25
CA LYS A 297 -8.12 -5.24 14.56
C LYS A 297 -7.44 -6.12 15.59
N PHE A 298 -6.37 -5.62 16.21
CA PHE A 298 -5.76 -6.28 17.37
C PHE A 298 -6.69 -6.14 18.58
N ALA A 299 -6.75 -7.19 19.41
CA ALA A 299 -7.58 -7.18 20.61
C ALA A 299 -7.11 -6.11 21.63
N ALA A 300 -5.82 -5.76 21.59
CA ALA A 300 -5.22 -4.76 22.47
C ALA A 300 -4.40 -3.71 21.70
N ILE A 301 -4.67 -2.42 21.97
CA ILE A 301 -4.00 -1.28 21.32
C ILE A 301 -2.48 -1.26 21.57
N HIS A 302 -1.98 -1.86 22.64
CA HIS A 302 -0.53 -1.87 22.94
C HIS A 302 0.25 -2.95 22.18
N GLU A 303 -0.43 -3.92 21.57
CA GLU A 303 0.21 -5.05 20.89
C GLU A 303 1.09 -4.60 19.71
N PHE A 304 0.64 -3.58 18.95
CA PHE A 304 1.43 -3.07 17.82
C PHE A 304 2.71 -2.34 18.26
N GLN A 305 2.75 -1.75 19.47
CA GLN A 305 3.96 -1.12 20.00
C GLN A 305 5.00 -2.19 20.38
N ASN A 306 4.55 -3.31 20.93
CA ASN A 306 5.43 -4.45 21.22
C ASN A 306 5.98 -5.05 19.92
N MET A 307 5.14 -5.21 18.89
CA MET A 307 5.59 -5.64 17.57
C MET A 307 6.61 -4.68 16.95
N HIS A 308 6.41 -3.36 17.07
CA HIS A 308 7.40 -2.38 16.65
C HIS A 308 8.75 -2.60 17.35
N ALA A 309 8.75 -2.80 18.67
CA ALA A 309 9.99 -3.03 19.43
C ALA A 309 10.72 -4.32 18.98
N MET A 310 10.00 -5.42 18.83
CA MET A 310 10.57 -6.70 18.36
C MET A 310 11.16 -6.60 16.95
N ALA A 311 10.41 -5.99 16.02
CA ALA A 311 10.88 -5.81 14.64
C ALA A 311 12.04 -4.80 14.54
N LYS A 312 12.00 -3.73 15.34
CA LYS A 312 13.08 -2.75 15.43
C LYS A 312 14.38 -3.40 15.90
N GLU A 313 14.32 -4.36 16.85
CA GLU A 313 15.52 -5.07 17.29
C GLU A 313 16.13 -5.92 16.17
N LYS A 314 15.32 -6.60 15.36
CA LYS A 314 15.82 -7.31 14.15
C LYS A 314 16.55 -6.35 13.20
N ILE A 315 16.03 -5.13 12.99
CA ILE A 315 16.72 -4.08 12.20
C ILE A 315 17.99 -3.57 12.90
N HIS A 316 18.01 -3.52 14.25
CA HIS A 316 19.24 -3.24 15.01
C HIS A 316 20.31 -4.28 14.75
N GLU A 317 19.95 -5.57 14.70
CA GLU A 317 20.89 -6.64 14.39
C GLU A 317 21.50 -6.48 13.00
N PHE A 318 20.64 -6.25 11.98
CA PHE A 318 21.09 -5.93 10.63
C PHE A 318 22.06 -4.73 10.64
N THR A 319 21.70 -3.65 11.33
CA THR A 319 22.50 -2.42 11.36
C THR A 319 23.86 -2.67 12.03
N ARG A 320 23.91 -3.45 13.12
CA ARG A 320 25.18 -3.85 13.75
C ARG A 320 26.05 -4.68 12.80
N GLY A 321 25.45 -5.61 12.06
CA GLY A 321 26.12 -6.44 11.05
C GLY A 321 26.64 -5.64 9.86
N HIS A 322 25.82 -4.78 9.28
CA HIS A 322 26.14 -4.02 8.07
C HIS A 322 27.18 -2.92 8.32
N PHE A 323 27.18 -2.32 9.51
CA PHE A 323 28.10 -1.26 9.92
C PHE A 323 29.26 -1.77 10.80
N TYR A 324 29.60 -3.07 10.73
CA TYR A 324 30.71 -3.64 11.48
C TYR A 324 32.04 -2.89 11.23
N GLY A 325 32.86 -2.77 12.27
CA GLY A 325 34.09 -1.97 12.26
C GLY A 325 33.89 -0.45 12.22
N HIS A 326 32.68 0.02 11.89
CA HIS A 326 32.30 1.44 11.77
C HIS A 326 31.09 1.79 12.63
N PHE A 327 30.77 0.95 13.62
CA PHE A 327 29.65 1.14 14.54
C PHE A 327 30.01 2.17 15.62
N ASN A 328 30.07 3.45 15.21
CA ASN A 328 30.50 4.57 16.04
C ASN A 328 29.34 5.49 16.48
N PHE A 329 28.10 4.98 16.43
CA PHE A 329 26.89 5.73 16.75
C PHE A 329 25.99 4.95 17.71
N ASN A 330 25.16 5.68 18.46
CA ASN A 330 24.27 5.08 19.44
C ASN A 330 23.00 4.53 18.77
N ILE A 331 22.80 3.21 18.87
CA ILE A 331 21.66 2.51 18.28
C ILE A 331 20.31 2.97 18.86
N GLU A 332 20.27 3.33 20.15
CA GLU A 332 19.06 3.82 20.81
C GLU A 332 18.61 5.20 20.29
N LYS A 333 19.58 5.98 19.79
CA LYS A 333 19.36 7.28 19.14
C LYS A 333 19.37 7.17 17.61
N THR A 334 19.26 5.95 17.07
CA THR A 334 19.19 5.70 15.63
C THR A 334 17.74 5.60 15.17
N LEU A 335 17.40 6.36 14.13
CA LEU A 335 16.09 6.35 13.47
C LEU A 335 16.19 5.64 12.12
N TYR A 336 15.17 4.85 11.81
CA TYR A 336 15.06 4.12 10.55
C TYR A 336 14.03 4.79 9.66
N MET A 337 14.49 5.31 8.54
CA MET A 337 13.65 5.87 7.48
C MET A 337 13.71 4.94 6.27
N PHE A 338 12.64 4.83 5.51
CA PHE A 338 12.67 3.97 4.33
C PHE A 338 11.79 4.48 3.21
N ILE A 339 12.17 4.13 1.99
CA ILE A 339 11.34 4.19 0.79
C ILE A 339 11.29 2.78 0.18
N ALA A 340 10.12 2.39 -0.31
CA ALA A 340 9.91 1.08 -0.91
C ALA A 340 8.93 1.17 -2.08
N GLY A 341 9.12 0.32 -3.08
CA GLY A 341 8.17 0.20 -4.19
C GLY A 341 8.77 -0.45 -5.42
N ARG A 342 8.04 -0.34 -6.55
CA ARG A 342 8.60 -0.67 -7.87
C ARG A 342 9.77 0.26 -8.19
N TYR A 343 10.71 -0.23 -8.98
CA TYR A 343 11.91 0.54 -9.31
C TYR A 343 11.63 1.60 -10.38
N GLU A 344 10.92 2.66 -9.98
CA GLU A 344 10.61 3.84 -10.80
C GLU A 344 11.22 5.07 -10.13
N PHE A 345 12.48 5.37 -10.47
CA PHE A 345 13.33 6.31 -9.74
C PHE A 345 12.68 7.70 -9.52
N THR A 346 12.16 8.32 -10.58
CA THR A 346 11.53 9.65 -10.52
C THR A 346 10.08 9.59 -10.05
N ASN A 347 9.28 8.62 -10.52
CA ASN A 347 7.87 8.50 -10.13
C ASN A 347 7.71 8.27 -8.63
N LYS A 348 8.55 7.42 -8.03
CA LYS A 348 8.54 7.17 -6.58
C LYS A 348 9.27 8.26 -5.78
N GLY A 349 9.95 9.20 -6.46
CA GLY A 349 10.66 10.29 -5.81
C GLY A 349 11.95 9.86 -5.09
N ALA A 350 12.59 8.78 -5.54
CA ALA A 350 13.87 8.34 -4.98
C ALA A 350 14.98 9.37 -5.23
N ASP A 351 14.92 10.08 -6.35
CA ASP A 351 15.76 11.24 -6.67
C ASP A 351 15.72 12.32 -5.58
N ILE A 352 14.53 12.80 -5.25
CA ILE A 352 14.35 13.86 -4.25
C ILE A 352 14.56 13.35 -2.83
N PHE A 353 14.31 12.06 -2.57
CA PHE A 353 14.61 11.47 -1.28
C PHE A 353 16.11 11.47 -1.00
N ILE A 354 16.94 11.02 -1.94
CA ILE A 354 18.41 11.00 -1.78
C ILE A 354 18.96 12.42 -1.60
N GLU A 355 18.47 13.39 -2.37
CA GLU A 355 18.86 14.80 -2.23
C GLU A 355 18.46 15.36 -0.85
N ALA A 356 17.24 15.08 -0.38
CA ALA A 356 16.78 15.50 0.93
C ALA A 356 17.55 14.83 2.08
N LEU A 357 18.01 13.58 1.92
CA LEU A 357 18.89 12.90 2.88
C LEU A 357 20.25 13.58 2.99
N ALA A 358 20.82 14.06 1.88
CA ALA A 358 22.07 14.81 1.88
C ALA A 358 21.94 16.13 2.66
N ARG A 359 20.83 16.85 2.47
CA ARG A 359 20.52 18.07 3.25
C ARG A 359 20.27 17.76 4.71
N LEU A 360 19.54 16.70 5.01
CA LEU A 360 19.34 16.23 6.39
C LEU A 360 20.69 15.93 7.07
N ASN A 361 21.61 15.28 6.36
CA ASN A 361 22.96 15.00 6.86
C ASN A 361 23.69 16.30 7.22
N HIS A 362 23.64 17.31 6.35
CA HIS A 362 24.18 18.63 6.64
C HIS A 362 23.52 19.27 7.86
N MET A 363 22.17 19.31 7.91
CA MET A 363 21.43 19.89 9.03
C MET A 363 21.76 19.24 10.38
N LEU A 364 21.84 17.90 10.44
CA LEU A 364 22.20 17.17 11.66
C LEU A 364 23.64 17.46 12.09
N LYS A 365 24.59 17.54 11.14
CA LYS A 365 25.99 17.92 11.41
C LYS A 365 26.09 19.35 11.94
N SER A 366 25.46 20.32 11.27
CA SER A 366 25.52 21.74 11.66
C SER A 366 24.87 22.01 13.02
N ASN A 367 23.87 21.21 13.42
CA ASN A 367 23.23 21.32 14.73
C ASN A 367 23.91 20.45 15.81
N ASN A 368 25.04 19.80 15.50
CA ASN A 368 25.73 18.87 16.40
C ASN A 368 24.78 17.81 17.01
N SER A 369 23.83 17.32 16.22
CA SER A 369 22.90 16.29 16.67
C SER A 369 23.63 14.98 16.95
N ASP A 370 23.23 14.32 18.02
CA ASP A 370 23.64 12.97 18.40
C ASP A 370 22.76 11.88 17.78
N VAL A 371 21.69 12.26 17.08
CA VAL A 371 20.80 11.35 16.36
C VAL A 371 21.49 10.87 15.09
N THR A 372 21.33 9.58 14.81
CA THR A 372 21.75 8.95 13.55
C THR A 372 20.51 8.51 12.79
N VAL A 373 20.49 8.70 11.47
CA VAL A 373 19.43 8.20 10.60
C VAL A 373 20.02 7.13 9.70
N VAL A 374 19.38 5.98 9.61
CA VAL A 374 19.70 4.96 8.60
C VAL A 374 18.52 4.89 7.64
N ALA A 375 18.77 5.26 6.39
CA ALA A 375 17.78 5.33 5.32
C ALA A 375 17.87 4.10 4.41
N PHE A 376 16.79 3.34 4.33
CA PHE A 376 16.67 2.18 3.46
C PHE A 376 15.98 2.53 2.14
N LEU A 377 16.53 2.08 1.03
CA LEU A 377 15.92 2.17 -0.29
C LEU A 377 15.63 0.75 -0.77
N ILE A 378 14.36 0.37 -0.86
CA ILE A 378 13.93 -0.99 -1.22
C ILE A 378 13.30 -0.95 -2.61
N PHE A 379 14.12 -1.17 -3.64
CA PHE A 379 13.69 -1.16 -5.03
C PHE A 379 14.26 -2.36 -5.77
N PRO A 380 13.45 -3.35 -6.17
CA PRO A 380 13.94 -4.52 -6.89
C PRO A 380 14.67 -4.13 -8.18
N ALA A 381 15.95 -4.48 -8.28
CA ALA A 381 16.78 -4.22 -9.44
C ALA A 381 17.37 -5.51 -10.00
N LYS A 382 17.98 -5.44 -11.20
CA LYS A 382 18.75 -6.56 -11.73
C LYS A 382 20.04 -6.70 -10.93
N THR A 383 20.23 -7.85 -10.29
CA THR A 383 21.39 -8.14 -9.46
C THR A 383 21.96 -9.52 -9.81
N ASN A 384 23.25 -9.72 -9.53
CA ASN A 384 23.88 -11.04 -9.71
C ASN A 384 23.84 -11.88 -8.44
N ASN A 385 24.15 -11.29 -7.27
CA ASN A 385 24.22 -11.94 -5.95
C ASN A 385 24.38 -10.88 -4.84
N PHE A 386 24.29 -11.30 -3.57
CA PHE A 386 24.67 -10.46 -2.41
C PHE A 386 26.12 -10.01 -2.45
N ASN A 387 26.40 -8.85 -1.85
CA ASN A 387 27.76 -8.37 -1.63
C ASN A 387 28.45 -9.24 -0.58
N VAL A 388 29.67 -9.68 -0.91
CA VAL A 388 30.51 -10.48 0.00
C VAL A 388 30.73 -9.73 1.31
N GLU A 389 30.94 -8.41 1.24
CA GLU A 389 31.11 -7.55 2.42
C GLU A 389 29.86 -7.53 3.32
N SER A 390 28.65 -7.50 2.74
CA SER A 390 27.41 -7.52 3.51
C SER A 390 27.22 -8.87 4.22
N LEU A 391 27.46 -9.99 3.54
CA LEU A 391 27.38 -11.32 4.16
C LEU A 391 28.45 -11.52 5.24
N ARG A 392 29.68 -11.08 4.97
CA ARG A 392 30.81 -11.16 5.91
C ARG A 392 30.50 -10.40 7.20
N GLY A 393 29.95 -9.20 7.09
CA GLY A 393 29.60 -8.38 8.26
C GLY A 393 28.65 -9.12 9.22
N HIS A 394 27.59 -9.73 8.68
CA HIS A 394 26.61 -10.49 9.47
C HIS A 394 27.21 -11.77 10.05
N ALA A 395 28.06 -12.48 9.31
CA ALA A 395 28.71 -13.70 9.80
C ALA A 395 29.65 -13.41 10.99
N VAL A 396 30.47 -12.35 10.89
CA VAL A 396 31.43 -11.98 11.93
C VAL A 396 30.73 -11.45 13.19
N THR A 397 29.69 -10.62 13.05
CA THR A 397 28.94 -10.13 14.22
C THR A 397 28.16 -11.25 14.92
N LYS A 398 27.60 -12.20 14.15
CA LYS A 398 26.99 -13.41 14.70
C LYS A 398 28.00 -14.24 15.47
N GLN A 399 29.18 -14.49 14.91
CA GLN A 399 30.24 -15.24 15.58
C GLN A 399 30.67 -14.57 16.91
N LEU A 400 30.81 -13.24 16.91
CA LEU A 400 31.11 -12.50 18.15
C LEU A 400 30.00 -12.70 19.19
N ARG A 401 28.73 -12.56 18.78
CA ARG A 401 27.58 -12.74 19.66
C ARG A 401 27.52 -14.15 20.24
N ASP A 402 27.66 -15.17 19.42
CA ASP A 402 27.63 -16.57 19.86
C ASP A 402 28.78 -16.87 20.85
N THR A 403 29.97 -16.30 20.60
CA THR A 403 31.12 -16.40 21.50
C THR A 403 30.85 -15.71 22.84
N ILE A 404 30.28 -14.50 22.83
CA ILE A 404 29.91 -13.77 24.05
C ILE A 404 28.84 -14.53 24.84
N ASN A 405 27.82 -15.08 24.18
CA ASN A 405 26.76 -15.84 24.83
C ASN A 405 27.30 -17.10 25.51
N SER A 406 28.23 -17.82 24.88
CA SER A 406 28.92 -18.95 25.50
C SER A 406 29.70 -18.52 26.75
N ILE A 407 30.48 -17.43 26.64
CA ILE A 407 31.26 -16.90 27.77
C ILE A 407 30.32 -16.43 28.90
N GLN A 408 29.17 -15.84 28.58
CA GLN A 408 28.17 -15.42 29.57
C GLN A 408 27.61 -16.60 30.36
N GLN A 409 27.34 -17.73 29.69
CA GLN A 409 26.89 -18.95 30.36
C GLN A 409 27.98 -19.51 31.29
N ASP A 410 29.23 -19.52 30.83
CA ASP A 410 30.38 -19.96 31.62
C ASP A 410 30.63 -19.06 32.83
N ILE A 411 30.54 -17.74 32.64
CA ILE A 411 30.58 -16.74 33.71
C ILE A 411 29.50 -17.01 34.75
N GLY A 412 28.25 -17.20 34.31
CA GLY A 412 27.12 -17.46 35.20
C GLY A 412 27.33 -18.71 36.04
N LYS A 413 27.85 -19.78 35.43
CA LYS A 413 28.18 -21.03 36.13
C LYS A 413 29.29 -20.84 37.16
N ARG A 414 30.40 -20.19 36.81
CA ARG A 414 31.51 -19.91 37.73
C ARG A 414 31.06 -19.06 38.92
N MET A 415 30.30 -17.99 38.66
CA MET A 415 29.76 -17.15 39.71
C MET A 415 28.86 -17.93 40.67
N TYR A 416 27.98 -18.79 40.15
CA TYR A 416 27.10 -19.63 40.96
C TYR A 416 27.90 -20.59 41.86
N GLU A 417 28.90 -21.27 41.30
CA GLU A 417 29.76 -22.21 42.05
C GLU A 417 30.56 -21.51 43.16
N THR A 418 31.16 -20.35 42.89
CA THR A 418 31.94 -19.59 43.89
C THR A 418 31.03 -19.04 44.99
N CYS A 419 29.85 -18.50 44.63
CA CYS A 419 28.89 -18.01 45.62
C CYS A 419 28.34 -19.14 46.51
N LEU A 420 28.15 -20.35 45.99
CA LEU A 420 27.74 -21.52 46.78
C LEU A 420 28.79 -21.91 47.84
N GLN A 421 30.06 -21.60 47.60
CA GLN A 421 31.14 -21.82 48.56
C GLN A 421 31.21 -20.72 49.64
N GLY A 422 30.31 -19.73 49.61
CA GLY A 422 30.28 -18.60 50.53
C GLY A 422 31.35 -17.54 50.25
N GLN A 423 31.94 -17.54 49.05
CA GLN A 423 32.95 -16.59 48.63
C GLN A 423 32.39 -15.67 47.54
N LEU A 424 32.83 -14.40 47.53
CA LEU A 424 32.49 -13.47 46.46
C LEU A 424 33.49 -13.67 45.30
N PRO A 425 33.04 -13.93 44.07
CA PRO A 425 33.93 -14.18 42.95
C PRO A 425 34.73 -12.95 42.54
N GLU A 426 36.03 -13.12 42.30
CA GLU A 426 36.91 -12.03 41.84
C GLU A 426 36.92 -11.90 40.30
N GLY A 427 37.21 -10.71 39.77
CA GLY A 427 37.13 -10.43 38.34
C GLY A 427 37.97 -11.36 37.44
N ALA A 428 39.12 -11.84 37.93
CA ALA A 428 39.98 -12.77 37.21
C ALA A 428 39.45 -14.22 37.19
N GLU A 429 38.60 -14.57 38.15
CA GLU A 429 37.91 -15.88 38.24
C GLU A 429 36.66 -15.88 37.35
N ILE A 430 36.03 -14.71 37.23
CA ILE A 430 34.85 -14.51 36.39
C ILE A 430 35.25 -14.50 34.90
N LEU A 431 36.21 -13.65 34.51
CA LEU A 431 36.65 -13.53 33.12
C LEU A 431 38.06 -14.10 32.94
N THR A 432 38.15 -15.31 32.41
CA THR A 432 39.43 -16.01 32.28
C THR A 432 40.28 -15.46 31.14
N LYS A 433 41.60 -15.74 31.17
CA LYS A 433 42.49 -15.38 30.05
C LYS A 433 42.07 -16.05 28.73
N GLU A 434 41.50 -17.26 28.78
CA GLU A 434 41.02 -17.97 27.60
C GLU A 434 39.83 -17.24 26.97
N ASP A 435 38.88 -16.79 27.78
CA ASP A 435 37.72 -16.01 27.34
C ASP A 435 38.17 -14.71 26.65
N ILE A 436 39.15 -14.01 27.25
CA ILE A 436 39.75 -12.81 26.66
C ILE A 436 40.40 -13.11 25.31
N VAL A 437 41.07 -14.26 25.15
CA VAL A 437 41.67 -14.66 23.86
C VAL A 437 40.59 -14.92 22.81
N LYS A 438 39.49 -15.60 23.18
CA LYS A 438 38.35 -15.83 22.28
C LYS A 438 37.74 -14.51 21.81
N ILE A 439 37.48 -13.58 22.74
CA ILE A 439 36.95 -12.24 22.42
C ILE A 439 37.92 -11.48 21.51
N LYS A 440 39.22 -11.46 21.82
CA LYS A 440 40.24 -10.78 20.99
C LYS A 440 40.28 -11.31 19.56
N ARG A 441 40.14 -12.63 19.36
CA ARG A 441 40.06 -13.22 18.01
C ARG A 441 38.86 -12.68 17.23
N CYS A 442 37.68 -12.62 17.87
CA CYS A 442 36.49 -12.03 17.25
C CYS A 442 36.67 -10.54 16.94
N LEU A 443 37.33 -9.78 17.83
CA LEU A 443 37.62 -8.35 17.60
C LEU A 443 38.53 -8.12 16.40
N TYR A 444 39.56 -8.95 16.20
CA TYR A 444 40.40 -8.86 15.00
C TYR A 444 39.63 -9.15 13.72
N ALA A 445 38.66 -10.08 13.76
CA ALA A 445 37.81 -10.37 12.61
C ALA A 445 36.85 -9.22 12.24
N LEU A 446 36.52 -8.34 13.20
CA LEU A 446 35.66 -7.16 12.99
C LEU A 446 36.37 -5.96 12.38
N GLN A 447 37.70 -5.99 12.26
CA GLN A 447 38.45 -4.90 11.65
C GLN A 447 38.18 -4.84 10.14
N ARG A 448 38.08 -3.63 9.60
CA ARG A 448 37.79 -3.36 8.20
C ARG A 448 38.46 -2.08 7.73
N ASP A 449 38.98 -2.10 6.50
CA ASP A 449 39.69 -0.97 5.89
C ASP A 449 38.77 -0.02 5.09
N GLY A 450 37.61 -0.49 4.62
CA GLY A 450 36.66 0.30 3.80
C GLY A 450 35.38 0.71 4.54
N ASN A 451 34.70 1.74 4.01
CA ASN A 451 33.41 2.21 4.52
C ASN A 451 32.29 1.15 4.36
N PRO A 452 31.26 1.15 5.24
CA PRO A 452 30.02 0.38 5.08
C PRO A 452 29.43 0.51 3.67
N PRO A 453 29.16 -0.60 2.95
CA PRO A 453 28.70 -0.50 1.58
C PRO A 453 27.33 0.18 1.53
N VAL A 454 27.09 0.99 0.51
CA VAL A 454 25.81 1.68 0.31
C VAL A 454 24.74 0.76 -0.28
N THR A 455 25.12 -0.39 -0.84
CA THR A 455 24.20 -1.41 -1.39
C THR A 455 24.50 -2.79 -0.80
N THR A 456 23.48 -3.63 -0.68
CA THR A 456 23.62 -5.01 -0.18
C THR A 456 23.89 -6.04 -1.27
N HIS A 457 23.78 -5.67 -2.55
CA HIS A 457 23.91 -6.58 -3.70
C HIS A 457 24.87 -6.05 -4.76
N ASN A 458 25.34 -6.96 -5.61
CA ASN A 458 26.06 -6.63 -6.83
C ASN A 458 25.03 -6.28 -7.91
N VAL A 459 24.77 -4.98 -8.07
CA VAL A 459 23.85 -4.44 -9.07
C VAL A 459 24.48 -4.55 -10.46
N VAL A 460 23.69 -5.02 -11.43
CA VAL A 460 24.12 -5.08 -12.84
C VAL A 460 24.20 -3.66 -13.39
N ASP A 461 25.30 -3.33 -14.07
CA ASP A 461 25.57 -1.99 -14.61
C ASP A 461 25.51 -0.88 -13.54
N ASP A 462 26.09 -1.15 -12.36
CA ASP A 462 26.17 -0.25 -11.19
C ASP A 462 26.52 1.22 -11.52
N TRP A 463 27.39 1.46 -12.51
CA TRP A 463 27.80 2.81 -12.92
C TRP A 463 26.71 3.63 -13.62
N ASN A 464 25.61 2.99 -14.03
CA ASN A 464 24.45 3.61 -14.70
C ASN A 464 23.17 3.42 -13.87
N ASP A 465 23.27 2.86 -12.66
CA ASP A 465 22.14 2.70 -11.77
C ASP A 465 21.77 4.06 -11.15
N PRO A 466 20.52 4.54 -11.32
CA PRO A 466 20.16 5.91 -10.96
C PRO A 466 20.20 6.18 -9.44
N VAL A 467 19.95 5.16 -8.62
CA VAL A 467 20.05 5.27 -7.16
C VAL A 467 21.52 5.39 -6.75
N LEU A 468 22.38 4.51 -7.26
CA LEU A 468 23.81 4.49 -6.92
C LEU A 468 24.52 5.73 -7.46
N ASP A 469 24.18 6.21 -8.65
CA ASP A 469 24.69 7.46 -9.21
C ASP A 469 24.27 8.68 -8.40
N SER A 470 23.04 8.72 -7.93
CA SER A 470 22.57 9.81 -7.06
C SER A 470 23.25 9.79 -5.70
N ILE A 471 23.46 8.61 -5.11
CA ILE A 471 24.23 8.45 -3.88
C ILE A 471 25.68 8.95 -4.06
N ARG A 472 26.32 8.62 -5.19
CA ARG A 472 27.66 9.11 -5.54
C ARG A 472 27.70 10.62 -5.67
N ARG A 473 26.75 11.18 -6.42
CA ARG A 473 26.61 12.63 -6.65
C ARG A 473 26.39 13.40 -5.35
N CYS A 474 25.58 12.86 -4.43
CA CYS A 474 25.29 13.49 -3.14
C CYS A 474 26.33 13.16 -2.04
N HIS A 475 27.37 12.40 -2.36
CA HIS A 475 28.45 11.99 -1.46
C HIS A 475 27.99 11.29 -0.16
N LEU A 476 26.96 10.43 -0.24
CA LEU A 476 26.43 9.67 0.89
C LEU A 476 27.11 8.29 1.02
N PHE A 477 28.40 8.27 1.40
CA PHE A 477 29.23 7.06 1.39
C PHE A 477 29.34 6.33 2.74
N ASN A 478 28.37 6.54 3.64
CA ASN A 478 28.36 5.94 4.99
C ASN A 478 29.65 6.19 5.79
N THR A 479 30.28 7.37 5.61
CA THR A 479 31.52 7.68 6.33
C THR A 479 31.26 7.78 7.83
N LYS A 480 32.31 7.68 8.65
CA LYS A 480 32.21 7.82 10.11
C LYS A 480 31.62 9.17 10.57
N TYR A 481 31.72 10.21 9.73
CA TYR A 481 31.23 11.56 10.03
C TYR A 481 29.77 11.77 9.61
N ASP A 482 29.23 10.93 8.73
CA ASP A 482 27.85 11.07 8.27
C ASP A 482 26.86 10.74 9.39
N ARG A 483 25.91 11.64 9.64
CA ARG A 483 24.78 11.42 10.55
C ARG A 483 23.63 10.70 9.88
N VAL A 484 23.57 10.75 8.54
CA VAL A 484 22.64 9.97 7.73
C VAL A 484 23.43 8.89 7.00
N LYS A 485 23.06 7.63 7.24
CA LYS A 485 23.56 6.45 6.56
C LYS A 485 22.54 5.98 5.54
N VAL A 486 22.99 5.35 4.46
CA VAL A 486 22.16 4.87 3.35
C VAL A 486 22.42 3.40 3.10
N VAL A 487 21.34 2.64 2.92
CA VAL A 487 21.36 1.21 2.56
C VAL A 487 20.37 0.98 1.43
N PHE A 488 20.89 0.79 0.22
CA PHE A 488 20.15 0.34 -0.95
C PHE A 488 20.04 -1.19 -0.93
N HIS A 489 18.80 -1.68 -0.83
CA HIS A 489 18.47 -3.09 -0.87
C HIS A 489 17.67 -3.40 -2.14
N PRO A 490 18.35 -3.79 -3.24
CA PRO A 490 17.71 -3.98 -4.54
C PRO A 490 16.93 -5.30 -4.72
N GLU A 491 16.23 -5.75 -3.68
CA GLU A 491 15.44 -6.98 -3.68
C GLU A 491 14.16 -6.78 -2.84
N PHE A 492 13.12 -7.57 -3.09
CA PHE A 492 11.98 -7.64 -2.18
C PHE A 492 12.39 -8.31 -0.86
N LEU A 493 11.95 -7.73 0.26
CA LEU A 493 12.16 -8.31 1.58
C LEU A 493 11.36 -9.60 1.74
N ASN A 494 12.04 -10.63 2.24
CA ASN A 494 11.47 -11.91 2.60
C ASN A 494 12.19 -12.46 3.83
N SER A 495 11.48 -13.23 4.66
CA SER A 495 11.98 -13.84 5.90
C SER A 495 13.13 -14.82 5.68
N THR A 496 13.27 -15.36 4.47
CA THR A 496 14.39 -16.24 4.07
C THR A 496 15.68 -15.48 3.74
N ASN A 497 15.63 -14.14 3.65
CA ASN A 497 16.78 -13.32 3.30
C ASN A 497 17.85 -13.39 4.41
N PRO A 498 19.10 -13.76 4.10
CA PRO A 498 20.14 -13.99 5.10
C PRO A 498 20.62 -12.71 5.81
N LEU A 499 20.29 -11.52 5.29
CA LEU A 499 20.68 -10.25 5.88
C LEU A 499 19.66 -9.76 6.91
N PHE A 500 18.39 -9.67 6.51
CA PHE A 500 17.34 -9.08 7.35
C PHE A 500 16.60 -10.10 8.21
N GLY A 501 16.33 -11.32 7.68
CA GLY A 501 15.47 -12.31 8.35
C GLY A 501 14.07 -11.77 8.69
N LEU A 502 13.53 -10.89 7.84
CA LEU A 502 12.29 -10.15 8.06
C LEU A 502 11.44 -10.15 6.79
N ASP A 503 10.13 -10.32 6.95
CA ASP A 503 9.18 -10.00 5.89
C ASP A 503 8.94 -8.49 5.79
N TYR A 504 8.41 -8.03 4.65
CA TYR A 504 8.16 -6.61 4.40
C TYR A 504 7.32 -5.93 5.50
N GLU A 505 6.23 -6.56 5.96
CA GLU A 505 5.40 -5.99 7.03
C GLU A 505 6.17 -5.82 8.34
N GLU A 506 6.98 -6.81 8.74
CA GLU A 506 7.80 -6.71 9.93
C GLU A 506 8.83 -5.58 9.80
N PHE A 507 9.48 -5.47 8.63
CA PHE A 507 10.42 -4.40 8.37
C PHE A 507 9.77 -3.01 8.49
N VAL A 508 8.59 -2.82 7.89
CA VAL A 508 7.85 -1.54 8.00
C VAL A 508 7.53 -1.24 9.47
N ARG A 509 7.01 -2.22 10.22
CA ARG A 509 6.72 -2.09 11.67
C ARG A 509 7.96 -1.70 12.48
N GLY A 510 9.14 -2.22 12.14
CA GLY A 510 10.39 -1.90 12.83
C GLY A 510 10.95 -0.51 12.51
N CYS A 511 10.52 0.10 11.40
CA CYS A 511 10.94 1.43 11.00
C CYS A 511 10.30 2.54 11.83
N HIS A 512 10.80 3.77 11.69
CA HIS A 512 10.29 4.94 12.40
C HIS A 512 9.48 5.88 11.49
N LEU A 513 9.84 5.97 10.21
CA LEU A 513 9.21 6.87 9.24
C LEU A 513 9.29 6.28 7.83
N GLY A 514 8.14 6.14 7.15
CA GLY A 514 8.11 5.88 5.71
C GLY A 514 8.21 7.19 4.93
N VAL A 515 8.99 7.25 3.86
CA VAL A 515 9.21 8.46 3.07
C VAL A 515 8.94 8.15 1.60
N PHE A 516 7.76 8.57 1.12
CA PHE A 516 7.24 8.26 -0.22
C PHE A 516 6.92 9.55 -0.97
N PRO A 517 7.94 10.33 -1.36
CA PRO A 517 7.72 11.64 -1.93
C PRO A 517 7.39 11.52 -3.43
N SER A 518 6.41 10.68 -3.80
CA SER A 518 6.10 10.31 -5.19
C SER A 518 5.71 11.52 -6.06
N TYR A 519 6.15 11.50 -7.32
CA TYR A 519 5.69 12.40 -8.38
C TYR A 519 4.42 11.86 -9.03
N TYR A 520 4.43 10.58 -9.42
CA TYR A 520 3.29 9.91 -10.06
C TYR A 520 2.87 8.69 -9.23
N GLU A 521 1.77 8.82 -8.50
CA GLU A 521 1.25 7.77 -7.63
C GLU A 521 -0.28 7.80 -7.63
N PRO A 522 -0.94 7.01 -8.49
CA PRO A 522 -2.40 7.06 -8.62
C PRO A 522 -3.14 6.80 -7.31
N TRP A 523 -2.58 5.96 -6.43
CA TRP A 523 -3.06 5.79 -5.06
C TRP A 523 -1.93 5.99 -4.04
N GLY A 524 -1.12 4.97 -3.78
CA GLY A 524 -0.11 4.99 -2.73
C GLY A 524 -0.42 3.96 -1.63
N TYR A 525 -0.25 2.68 -1.95
CA TYR A 525 -0.46 1.59 -1.00
C TYR A 525 0.55 1.60 0.14
N THR A 526 1.82 1.88 -0.18
CA THR A 526 2.92 1.87 0.78
C THR A 526 2.69 2.83 1.97
N PRO A 527 2.32 4.11 1.79
CA PRO A 527 1.97 4.98 2.92
C PRO A 527 0.66 4.57 3.63
N ALA A 528 -0.31 3.97 2.93
CA ALA A 528 -1.53 3.44 3.54
C ALA A 528 -1.22 2.27 4.48
N GLU A 529 -0.39 1.32 4.03
CA GLU A 529 0.12 0.20 4.83
C GLU A 529 0.89 0.68 6.07
N CYS A 530 1.77 1.68 5.90
CA CYS A 530 2.46 2.32 7.04
C CYS A 530 1.47 2.85 8.07
N THR A 531 0.41 3.52 7.62
CA THR A 531 -0.62 4.09 8.50
C THR A 531 -1.35 3.00 9.28
N VAL A 532 -1.73 1.92 8.61
CA VAL A 532 -2.36 0.74 9.25
C VAL A 532 -1.44 0.09 10.29
N MET A 533 -0.13 0.10 10.05
CA MET A 533 0.87 -0.40 11.01
C MET A 533 1.28 0.62 12.08
N GLY A 534 0.66 1.80 12.12
CA GLY A 534 0.96 2.85 13.09
C GLY A 534 2.31 3.56 12.86
N ILE A 535 2.85 3.48 11.65
CA ILE A 535 4.13 4.09 11.26
C ILE A 535 3.86 5.40 10.52
N PRO A 536 4.32 6.55 11.04
CA PRO A 536 4.22 7.84 10.34
C PRO A 536 4.80 7.77 8.93
N SER A 537 4.23 8.55 8.02
CA SER A 537 4.69 8.60 6.64
C SER A 537 4.74 10.02 6.08
N ILE A 538 5.71 10.26 5.19
CA ILE A 538 5.76 11.42 4.32
C ILE A 538 5.24 11.00 2.94
N THR A 539 4.28 11.73 2.40
CA THR A 539 3.69 11.56 1.07
C THR A 539 3.63 12.91 0.34
N THR A 540 2.96 12.99 -0.82
CA THR A 540 2.82 14.22 -1.61
C THR A 540 1.37 14.53 -1.97
N ASN A 541 1.10 15.80 -2.30
CA ASN A 541 -0.17 16.24 -2.89
C ASN A 541 -0.33 15.85 -4.38
N LEU A 542 0.56 15.03 -4.92
CA LEU A 542 0.43 14.35 -6.21
C LEU A 542 0.17 12.83 -6.05
N SER A 543 0.12 12.34 -4.81
CA SER A 543 -0.27 10.95 -4.52
C SER A 543 -1.75 10.88 -4.16
N GLY A 544 -2.45 9.85 -4.65
CA GLY A 544 -3.87 9.66 -4.31
C GLY A 544 -4.13 9.56 -2.81
N PHE A 545 -3.27 8.85 -2.07
CA PHE A 545 -3.31 8.74 -0.61
C PHE A 545 -3.11 10.10 0.07
N GLY A 546 -2.17 10.90 -0.43
CA GLY A 546 -1.91 12.24 0.11
C GLY A 546 -3.08 13.18 -0.11
N CYS A 547 -3.68 13.19 -1.31
CA CYS A 547 -4.91 13.94 -1.58
C CYS A 547 -6.04 13.51 -0.63
N PHE A 548 -6.29 12.20 -0.52
CA PHE A 548 -7.32 11.64 0.35
C PHE A 548 -7.13 12.06 1.82
N MET A 549 -5.92 11.94 2.35
CA MET A 549 -5.61 12.35 3.73
C MET A 549 -5.74 13.86 3.95
N HIS A 550 -5.39 14.67 2.95
CA HIS A 550 -5.53 16.13 3.04
C HIS A 550 -6.99 16.56 3.14
N GLU A 551 -7.88 15.91 2.37
CA GLU A 551 -9.30 16.20 2.34
C GLU A 551 -10.03 15.70 3.60
N HIS A 552 -9.70 14.49 4.06
CA HIS A 552 -10.47 13.81 5.11
C HIS A 552 -9.91 14.00 6.53
N VAL A 553 -8.74 14.62 6.70
CA VAL A 553 -8.12 14.83 8.02
C VAL A 553 -7.76 16.30 8.21
N ALA A 554 -8.33 16.95 9.24
CA ALA A 554 -8.17 18.40 9.46
C ALA A 554 -6.74 18.85 9.79
N ASP A 555 -5.91 17.96 10.34
CA ASP A 555 -4.49 18.23 10.62
C ASP A 555 -3.65 16.93 10.46
N PRO A 556 -3.33 16.55 9.22
CA PRO A 556 -2.64 15.29 8.93
C PRO A 556 -1.29 15.17 9.66
N LYS A 557 -0.57 16.29 9.81
CA LYS A 557 0.77 16.34 10.43
C LYS A 557 0.73 15.89 11.89
N SER A 558 -0.28 16.32 12.64
CA SER A 558 -0.48 15.92 14.04
C SER A 558 -0.78 14.42 14.21
N TYR A 559 -1.25 13.77 13.15
CA TYR A 559 -1.46 12.33 13.06
C TYR A 559 -0.28 11.56 12.44
N GLY A 560 0.84 12.24 12.15
CA GLY A 560 2.02 11.61 11.54
C GLY A 560 1.95 11.39 10.04
N ILE A 561 1.02 12.07 9.35
CA ILE A 561 0.95 12.12 7.89
C ILE A 561 1.49 13.47 7.43
N TYR A 562 2.67 13.46 6.84
CA TYR A 562 3.33 14.66 6.32
C TYR A 562 3.12 14.73 4.81
N ILE A 563 2.60 15.84 4.31
CA ILE A 563 2.29 16.00 2.88
C ILE A 563 3.22 17.07 2.32
N VAL A 564 4.16 16.66 1.46
CA VAL A 564 5.05 17.55 0.72
C VAL A 564 4.29 18.12 -0.48
N ASP A 565 4.41 19.42 -0.68
CA ASP A 565 3.89 20.07 -1.87
C ASP A 565 4.86 19.80 -3.03
N ARG A 566 4.38 19.08 -4.03
CA ARG A 566 5.06 18.86 -5.32
C ARG A 566 4.26 19.41 -6.50
N ARG A 567 3.10 20.02 -6.24
CA ARG A 567 2.17 20.50 -7.27
C ARG A 567 2.26 22.00 -7.47
N HIS A 568 2.42 22.77 -6.40
CA HIS A 568 2.31 24.24 -6.44
C HIS A 568 3.64 24.95 -6.23
N VAL A 569 4.72 24.20 -5.96
CA VAL A 569 6.06 24.73 -5.66
C VAL A 569 7.11 24.08 -6.56
N GLY A 570 8.27 24.73 -6.68
CA GLY A 570 9.38 24.21 -7.46
C GLY A 570 10.05 22.99 -6.81
N LEU A 571 10.80 22.23 -7.62
CA LEU A 571 11.50 21.03 -7.17
C LEU A 571 12.39 21.27 -5.94
N GLU A 572 13.13 22.39 -5.94
CA GLU A 572 14.02 22.80 -4.86
C GLU A 572 13.27 23.01 -3.54
N GLU A 573 12.10 23.65 -3.62
CA GLU A 573 11.24 23.94 -2.46
C GLU A 573 10.64 22.65 -1.90
N SER A 574 10.22 21.72 -2.76
CA SER A 574 9.77 20.39 -2.36
C SER A 574 10.87 19.61 -1.61
N VAL A 575 12.11 19.63 -2.11
CA VAL A 575 13.27 18.98 -1.47
C VAL A 575 13.57 19.62 -0.11
N GLN A 576 13.52 20.96 -0.05
CA GLN A 576 13.71 21.69 1.20
C GLN A 576 12.62 21.38 2.23
N GLN A 577 11.36 21.30 1.82
CA GLN A 577 10.25 20.91 2.69
C GLN A 577 10.40 19.47 3.18
N LEU A 578 10.77 18.53 2.30
CA LEU A 578 11.00 17.13 2.64
C LEU A 578 12.12 16.99 3.68
N SER A 579 13.27 17.62 3.45
CA SER A 579 14.39 17.62 4.41
C SER A 579 14.00 18.23 5.76
N LYS A 580 13.21 19.30 5.76
CA LYS A 580 12.68 19.93 6.98
C LYS A 580 11.77 18.99 7.77
N TYR A 581 10.86 18.26 7.11
CA TYR A 581 10.01 17.28 7.80
C TYR A 581 10.81 16.14 8.43
N MET A 582 11.81 15.60 7.71
CA MET A 582 12.69 14.57 8.29
C MET A 582 13.51 15.12 9.46
N PHE A 583 13.99 16.36 9.37
CA PHE A 583 14.73 17.00 10.45
C PHE A 583 13.85 17.29 11.68
N GLU A 584 12.64 17.80 11.49
CA GLU A 584 11.67 18.00 12.58
C GLU A 584 11.32 16.68 13.27
N PHE A 585 11.13 15.60 12.50
CA PHE A 585 10.89 14.27 13.05
C PHE A 585 12.09 13.76 13.86
N SER A 586 13.32 14.02 13.40
CA SER A 586 14.55 13.62 14.11
C SER A 586 14.72 14.26 15.49
N LYS A 587 14.06 15.41 15.73
CA LYS A 587 14.07 16.11 17.02
C LYS A 587 13.09 15.53 18.05
N LEU A 588 12.17 14.68 17.63
CA LEU A 588 11.18 14.10 18.54
C LEU A 588 11.87 13.14 19.52
N ASN A 589 11.51 13.21 20.81
CA ASN A 589 11.97 12.24 21.80
C ASN A 589 11.18 10.91 21.69
N ARG A 590 11.61 9.87 22.42
CA ARG A 590 10.99 8.53 22.37
C ARG A 590 9.50 8.58 22.69
N ARG A 591 9.09 9.33 23.73
CA ARG A 591 7.69 9.48 24.15
C ARG A 591 6.83 10.15 23.08
N GLN A 592 7.33 11.23 22.47
CA GLN A 592 6.66 11.93 21.38
C GLN A 592 6.47 11.02 20.16
N ARG A 593 7.47 10.21 19.80
CA ARG A 593 7.34 9.22 18.71
C ARG A 593 6.30 8.14 19.01
N ILE A 594 6.25 7.62 20.23
CA ILE A 594 5.21 6.66 20.65
C ILE A 594 3.81 7.29 20.54
N ILE A 595 3.63 8.52 21.03
CA ILE A 595 2.37 9.25 20.93
C ILE A 595 1.98 9.45 19.46
N GLN A 596 2.93 9.83 18.61
CA GLN A 596 2.68 10.01 17.18
C GLN A 596 2.24 8.70 16.52
N ARG A 597 2.92 7.58 16.78
CA ARG A 597 2.52 6.26 16.28
C ARG A 597 1.11 5.87 16.71
N ASN A 598 0.76 6.09 17.98
CA ASN A 598 -0.61 5.86 18.48
C ASN A 598 -1.65 6.73 17.75
N ARG A 599 -1.29 7.96 17.36
CA ARG A 599 -2.18 8.80 16.56
C ARG A 599 -2.28 8.30 15.12
N THR A 600 -1.17 7.91 14.50
CA THR A 600 -1.16 7.35 13.15
C THR A 600 -2.01 6.09 13.05
N GLU A 601 -1.88 5.16 14.01
CA GLU A 601 -2.68 3.93 14.07
C GLU A 601 -4.20 4.22 14.11
N ARG A 602 -4.63 5.29 14.77
CA ARG A 602 -6.05 5.66 14.83
C ARG A 602 -6.65 6.05 13.48
N LEU A 603 -5.82 6.39 12.49
CA LEU A 603 -6.28 6.64 11.11
C LEU A 603 -6.48 5.34 10.33
N SER A 604 -6.06 4.18 10.85
CA SER A 604 -6.23 2.88 10.17
C SER A 604 -7.70 2.59 9.85
N ASP A 605 -8.62 2.90 10.77
CA ASP A 605 -10.06 2.72 10.58
C ASP A 605 -10.55 3.48 9.33
N LEU A 606 -10.03 4.69 9.06
CA LEU A 606 -10.42 5.49 7.88
C LEU A 606 -10.07 4.79 6.56
N LEU A 607 -9.02 3.97 6.55
CA LEU A 607 -8.52 3.25 5.38
C LEU A 607 -9.11 1.85 5.22
N ASP A 608 -9.97 1.41 6.14
CA ASP A 608 -10.58 0.09 6.09
C ASP A 608 -11.65 0.00 4.99
N TRP A 609 -11.71 -1.14 4.29
CA TRP A 609 -12.73 -1.41 3.28
C TRP A 609 -14.16 -1.31 3.79
N ARG A 610 -14.42 -1.51 5.08
CA ARG A 610 -15.74 -1.27 5.72
C ARG A 610 -16.19 0.17 5.58
N ASN A 611 -15.25 1.12 5.54
CA ASN A 611 -15.55 2.54 5.32
C ASN A 611 -15.44 2.90 3.84
N LEU A 612 -14.35 2.53 3.17
CA LEU A 612 -14.10 2.93 1.78
C LEU A 612 -14.93 2.14 0.75
N GLY A 613 -15.47 0.98 1.13
CA GLY A 613 -16.38 0.19 0.28
C GLY A 613 -17.67 0.93 -0.07
N ILE A 614 -18.06 1.94 0.72
CA ILE A 614 -19.23 2.79 0.45
C ILE A 614 -19.16 3.45 -0.93
N TYR A 615 -17.98 3.89 -1.38
CA TYR A 615 -17.80 4.56 -2.66
C TYR A 615 -18.07 3.63 -3.84
N TYR A 616 -17.73 2.35 -3.70
CA TYR A 616 -18.06 1.32 -4.69
C TYR A 616 -19.57 1.08 -4.74
N ARG A 617 -20.23 1.02 -3.57
CA ARG A 617 -21.70 0.92 -3.50
C ARG A 617 -22.37 2.11 -4.16
N GLN A 618 -21.92 3.34 -3.89
CA GLN A 618 -22.43 4.55 -4.54
C GLN A 618 -22.28 4.50 -6.06
N ALA A 619 -21.14 4.01 -6.57
CA ALA A 619 -20.92 3.88 -8.02
C ALA A 619 -21.90 2.89 -8.66
N ARG A 620 -22.13 1.74 -8.01
CA ARG A 620 -23.10 0.73 -8.49
C ARG A 620 -24.54 1.26 -8.44
N VAL A 621 -24.95 1.88 -7.34
CA VAL A 621 -26.28 2.48 -7.18
C VAL A 621 -26.52 3.57 -8.22
N LYS A 622 -25.55 4.47 -8.43
CA LYS A 622 -25.64 5.52 -9.44
C LYS A 622 -25.75 4.94 -10.86
N ALA A 623 -25.10 3.81 -11.13
CA ALA A 623 -25.21 3.13 -12.42
C ALA A 623 -26.60 2.48 -12.59
N LEU A 624 -27.13 1.85 -11.54
CA LEU A 624 -28.49 1.31 -11.53
C LEU A 624 -29.52 2.41 -11.77
N GLN A 625 -29.45 3.54 -11.08
CA GLN A 625 -30.37 4.67 -11.26
C GLN A 625 -30.33 5.27 -12.67
N ARG A 626 -29.20 5.17 -13.39
CA ARG A 626 -29.06 5.63 -14.78
C ARG A 626 -29.75 4.71 -15.78
N VAL A 627 -29.86 3.41 -15.48
CA VAL A 627 -30.40 2.38 -16.40
C VAL A 627 -31.82 1.96 -16.04
N TYR A 628 -32.12 1.87 -14.75
CA TYR A 628 -33.40 1.44 -14.18
C TYR A 628 -34.01 2.61 -13.38
N PRO A 629 -34.80 3.50 -14.00
CA PRO A 629 -35.32 4.71 -13.35
C PRO A 629 -36.29 4.45 -12.19
N ASP A 630 -36.87 3.26 -12.15
CA ASP A 630 -37.73 2.77 -11.06
C ASP A 630 -36.93 2.34 -9.82
N TYR A 631 -35.61 2.22 -9.92
CA TYR A 631 -34.76 1.84 -8.80
C TYR A 631 -34.60 3.00 -7.81
N VAL A 632 -35.17 2.83 -6.62
CA VAL A 632 -35.01 3.74 -5.49
C VAL A 632 -34.11 3.08 -4.46
N ASP A 633 -32.99 3.73 -4.13
CA ASP A 633 -32.15 3.32 -3.01
C ASP A 633 -32.65 4.05 -1.75
N GLU A 634 -33.33 3.33 -0.86
CA GLU A 634 -33.86 3.84 0.41
C GLU A 634 -32.75 4.40 1.33
N SER A 635 -31.47 4.16 1.01
CA SER A 635 -30.33 4.63 1.79
C SER A 635 -29.68 5.93 1.29
N THR A 636 -30.23 6.57 0.26
CA THR A 636 -29.64 7.75 -0.41
C THR A 636 -29.38 8.93 0.54
N GLU A 637 -30.17 9.09 1.60
CA GLU A 637 -30.04 10.16 2.59
C GLU A 637 -28.85 9.96 3.54
N TYR A 638 -28.47 8.70 3.82
CA TYR A 638 -27.33 8.34 4.66
C TYR A 638 -25.99 8.53 3.93
N LEU A 639 -25.96 8.21 2.63
CA LEU A 639 -24.78 8.34 1.77
C LEU A 639 -24.27 9.79 1.68
N LYS A 640 -25.16 10.79 1.79
CA LYS A 640 -24.79 12.22 1.84
C LYS A 640 -24.14 12.66 3.15
N ARG A 641 -24.41 12.00 4.27
CA ARG A 641 -23.81 12.35 5.58
C ARG A 641 -22.41 11.77 5.74
N ALA A 642 -22.12 10.64 5.10
CA ALA A 642 -20.82 9.99 5.15
C ALA A 642 -19.73 10.74 4.37
N THR A 643 -20.11 11.48 3.32
CA THR A 643 -19.17 12.26 2.48
C THR A 643 -18.62 13.52 3.15
N ASP A 644 -19.28 14.03 4.19
CA ASP A 644 -18.89 15.28 4.87
C ASP A 644 -18.06 15.03 6.15
N PHE A 645 -17.56 13.80 6.36
CA PHE A 645 -16.82 13.45 7.56
C PHE A 645 -15.35 13.87 7.47
N THR A 646 -14.96 14.86 8.28
CA THR A 646 -13.55 15.24 8.49
C THR A 646 -13.06 14.74 9.86
N TYR A 647 -11.97 13.98 9.87
CA TYR A 647 -11.34 13.53 11.11
C TYR A 647 -10.78 14.74 11.89
N PRO A 648 -11.21 14.96 13.14
CA PRO A 648 -10.88 16.17 13.88
C PRO A 648 -9.43 16.17 14.36
N ARG A 649 -8.94 17.31 14.85
CA ARG A 649 -7.61 17.39 15.48
C ARG A 649 -7.53 16.52 16.75
N PRO A 650 -6.35 15.98 17.10
CA PRO A 650 -6.21 15.19 18.33
C PRO A 650 -6.45 16.05 19.58
N ILE A 651 -7.22 15.53 20.55
CA ILE A 651 -7.57 16.22 21.80
C ILE A 651 -6.34 16.67 22.62
N SER A 652 -5.21 15.95 22.48
CA SER A 652 -3.95 16.24 23.16
C SER A 652 -2.98 17.12 22.36
N ALA A 653 -3.41 17.73 21.26
CA ALA A 653 -2.65 18.81 20.62
C ALA A 653 -3.06 20.13 21.28
N PRO A 654 -2.11 20.97 21.77
CA PRO A 654 -2.47 22.29 22.24
C PRO A 654 -3.15 23.05 21.08
N PRO A 655 -4.29 23.73 21.32
CA PRO A 655 -4.86 24.59 20.31
C PRO A 655 -3.79 25.63 19.92
N SER A 656 -3.54 25.77 18.62
CA SER A 656 -2.70 26.86 18.09
C SER A 656 -3.17 28.18 18.71
N PRO A 657 -2.27 29.11 19.09
CA PRO A 657 -2.65 30.24 19.92
C PRO A 657 -3.59 31.16 19.14
N SER A 658 -4.89 31.10 19.43
CA SER A 658 -5.80 32.17 19.12
C SER A 658 -5.46 33.34 20.03
N SER A 659 -5.09 34.46 19.41
CA SER A 659 -4.84 35.72 20.08
C SER A 659 -6.04 36.18 20.92
N SER A 660 -5.73 36.73 22.11
CA SER A 660 -6.59 37.41 23.09
C SER A 660 -7.36 36.46 24.04
N ARG A 661 -7.28 36.58 25.37
CA ARG A 661 -7.03 37.73 26.26
C ARG A 661 -6.20 37.32 27.48
N HIS A 662 -5.51 38.31 28.02
CA HIS A 662 -4.77 38.31 29.28
C HIS A 662 -5.62 37.87 30.48
N THR A 663 -5.04 37.03 31.33
CA THR A 663 -5.17 37.13 32.80
C THR A 663 -3.82 36.78 33.41
N THR A 664 -3.14 37.79 33.94
CA THR A 664 -1.89 37.66 34.72
C THR A 664 -2.17 36.98 36.09
N PRO A 665 -1.13 36.43 36.75
CA PRO A 665 -1.25 35.38 37.77
C PRO A 665 -1.24 35.91 39.22
N ALA A 666 -1.55 35.05 40.19
CA ALA A 666 -1.22 35.27 41.60
C ALA A 666 0.12 34.56 41.94
N PRO A 667 1.09 35.24 42.58
CA PRO A 667 2.38 34.66 42.93
C PRO A 667 2.43 34.15 44.38
N SER A 668 3.12 33.03 44.60
CA SER A 668 3.90 32.64 45.80
C SER A 668 4.32 31.17 45.65
N LEU A 669 5.46 30.65 46.10
CA LEU A 669 6.63 31.17 46.84
C LEU A 669 7.78 30.18 46.55
N HIS A 670 9.01 30.69 46.52
CA HIS A 670 10.26 29.94 46.37
C HIS A 670 10.47 28.83 47.41
N GLY A 671 11.16 27.76 47.00
CA GLY A 671 12.17 27.12 47.86
C GLY A 671 12.23 25.60 47.82
N SER A 672 13.01 25.03 46.89
CA SER A 672 14.12 24.09 47.13
C SER A 672 14.45 23.36 45.82
N ASP A 673 15.63 23.66 45.30
CA ASP A 673 16.36 22.78 44.40
C ASP A 673 16.68 21.50 45.17
N ASP A 674 16.37 20.34 44.59
CA ASP A 674 17.22 19.16 44.75
C ASP A 674 16.96 18.19 43.58
N GLU A 675 18.06 17.90 42.89
CA GLU A 675 18.18 16.93 41.82
C GLU A 675 17.94 15.50 42.33
N GLN A 676 17.00 14.76 41.75
CA GLN A 676 17.02 13.28 41.70
C GLN A 676 15.94 12.73 40.76
N ASP A 677 16.14 12.87 39.45
CA ASP A 677 15.42 12.05 38.45
C ASP A 677 16.21 10.76 38.21
N SER A 678 16.02 9.78 39.08
CA SER A 678 16.33 8.38 38.78
C SER A 678 15.44 7.46 39.61
N VAL A 679 14.83 6.50 38.93
CA VAL A 679 14.02 5.35 39.42
C VAL A 679 12.53 5.57 39.18
N ASP A 680 12.09 5.16 37.98
CA ASP A 680 10.68 4.86 37.65
C ASP A 680 10.66 3.87 36.46
N SER A 681 11.34 2.73 36.62
CA SER A 681 11.34 1.68 35.59
C SER A 681 11.10 0.27 36.12
N GLU A 682 11.17 0.03 37.43
CA GLU A 682 10.93 -1.30 38.00
C GLU A 682 9.54 -1.46 38.63
N GLU A 683 8.97 -0.41 39.23
CA GLU A 683 7.63 -0.49 39.84
C GLU A 683 6.52 -0.60 38.78
N GLU A 684 6.63 0.11 37.65
CA GLU A 684 5.64 0.03 36.55
C GLU A 684 5.63 -1.36 35.87
N LEU A 685 6.76 -2.08 35.90
CA LEU A 685 6.91 -3.45 35.40
C LEU A 685 6.34 -4.50 36.37
N GLN A 686 6.33 -4.21 37.67
CA GLN A 686 5.74 -5.09 38.69
C GLN A 686 4.21 -4.96 38.75
N GLU A 687 3.66 -3.76 38.57
CA GLU A 687 2.21 -3.57 38.52
C GLU A 687 1.58 -4.32 37.33
N LEU A 688 2.26 -4.36 36.18
CA LEU A 688 1.81 -5.08 34.98
C LEU A 688 1.75 -6.61 35.13
N ASN A 689 2.59 -7.20 35.98
CA ASN A 689 2.60 -8.66 36.23
C ASN A 689 1.58 -9.09 37.29
N SER A 690 0.96 -8.15 38.00
CA SER A 690 0.04 -8.44 39.10
C SER A 690 -1.43 -8.65 38.67
N HIS A 691 -1.71 -8.51 37.37
CA HIS A 691 -3.02 -8.71 36.76
C HIS A 691 -3.06 -9.90 35.77
N HIS A 692 -2.51 -11.04 36.18
CA HIS A 692 -2.75 -12.34 35.56
C HIS A 692 -3.51 -13.29 36.49
#